data_AF-A0A661JVH3-F1
#
_entry.id   AF-A0A661JVH3-F1
#
_cell.length_a   1.000
_cell.length_b   1.000
_cell.length_c   1.000
_cell.angle_alpha   90.00
_cell.angle_beta   90.00
_cell.angle_gamma   90.00
#
_symmetry.space_group_name_H-M   'P 1'
#
loop_
_entity.id
_entity.type
_entity.pdbx_description
1 polymer ?
#
loop_
_entity_poly.entity_id
_entity_poly.type
_entity_poly.pdbx_seq_one_letter_code
_entity_poly.pdbx_strand_id
1 'polypeptide(L)'
;MATAVQEIMRINREKKEKGKYMLDPEEAGVKLDAPSNPTSKGWEIVTPEMWKFRFSVADKISVDEPDYFYDKEAYTDMTPFMVMKEVVDENPNEPLAILVAKTYERVLDNMPIKIRPYEMVIGLYSGDEHGMPGDPQKQNWVQIEAHFKKAPERMLYWKDGKKVRITEQDMQELREKVGNRFNASARVVPRLTELERRMYFCPEAPGRYAEAYGSGQRASADHAWYMRLGWRKLVEMKKEKLREYEEEFERVRVSDPLNYKKTDELLNKINNAKAQIRVGEAVIRFTKRLAEEARKAASQMAEEKARLIAEQAAANCDWVAENPPRTFWEAWQMFWISYCIFRGLEACHPGCFKPDDLFWEWYERDVIKEKTLDRVTAGEILACVAAKYHETAGFGPTRFGGLGKSGQGTRDYTVWTIGGQDKYGHDATNELTRLILDVWDGYRLHFPDLKFRWFPGTKRDDFRRVCEVIRTGLGLPSLRNDPLAIETLLSQYPGEFTLEQARQWGIVGCNTPGVYVDSKGPCRREAHYADIEKSMEFTLFNGRDPEPGFEWAKTIETGDPTKFKDFEEFYQAWLEQYMWFVKFEARIRNMHVEELRKNRMPFVSLLYKCCMESGLDALEDPSIPMLSFQSIVGWVDMIDSLAAVKYWIYDKKKYTMEELLKALKADWEGYE
;
A
#
# COMPACT_ATOMS: atom_id res chain seq x y z
N MET A 1 -7.81 -0.88 -33.00
CA MET A 1 -6.88 -1.50 -32.02
C MET A 1 -5.88 -2.42 -32.70
N ALA A 2 -6.28 -3.39 -33.53
CA ALA A 2 -5.33 -4.29 -34.20
C ALA A 2 -4.19 -3.56 -34.95
N THR A 3 -4.47 -2.40 -35.56
CA THR A 3 -3.48 -1.63 -36.33
C THR A 3 -2.38 -0.97 -35.48
N ALA A 4 -2.70 -0.33 -34.36
CA ALA A 4 -1.71 0.37 -33.54
C ALA A 4 -0.78 -0.61 -32.81
N VAL A 5 -1.35 -1.69 -32.26
CA VAL A 5 -0.61 -2.74 -31.55
C VAL A 5 0.35 -3.48 -32.50
N GLN A 6 -0.12 -3.86 -33.69
CA GLN A 6 0.73 -4.50 -34.70
C GLN A 6 1.89 -3.59 -35.16
N GLU A 7 1.63 -2.30 -35.25
CA GLU A 7 2.64 -1.31 -35.65
C GLU A 7 3.70 -1.09 -34.57
N ILE A 8 3.30 -1.03 -33.30
CA ILE A 8 4.23 -1.01 -32.16
C ILE A 8 5.17 -2.22 -32.19
N MET A 9 4.63 -3.42 -32.48
CA MET A 9 5.45 -4.64 -32.59
C MET A 9 6.38 -4.60 -33.80
N ARG A 10 5.93 -4.06 -34.94
CA ARG A 10 6.79 -3.85 -36.11
C ARG A 10 7.98 -2.97 -35.74
N ILE A 11 7.72 -1.85 -35.06
CA ILE A 11 8.78 -0.93 -34.60
C ILE A 11 9.76 -1.64 -33.65
N ASN A 12 9.26 -2.43 -32.70
CA ASN A 12 10.10 -3.20 -31.78
C ASN A 12 11.00 -4.20 -32.51
N ARG A 13 10.45 -4.96 -33.46
CA ARG A 13 11.22 -5.92 -34.27
C ARG A 13 12.31 -5.23 -35.08
N GLU A 14 11.97 -4.14 -35.78
CA GLU A 14 12.93 -3.42 -36.62
C GLU A 14 14.08 -2.80 -35.83
N LYS A 15 13.82 -2.31 -34.62
CA LYS A 15 14.89 -1.75 -33.76
C LYS A 15 15.80 -2.83 -33.20
N LYS A 16 15.23 -3.99 -32.82
CA LYS A 16 16.00 -5.15 -32.38
C LYS A 16 16.92 -5.68 -33.48
N GLU A 17 16.41 -5.83 -34.71
CA GLU A 17 17.20 -6.26 -35.87
C GLU A 17 18.34 -5.29 -36.21
N LYS A 18 18.16 -3.99 -35.93
CA LYS A 18 19.16 -2.95 -36.19
C LYS A 18 20.11 -2.70 -35.00
N GLY A 19 20.02 -3.48 -33.92
CA GLY A 19 20.81 -3.26 -32.70
C GLY A 19 20.59 -1.88 -32.06
N LYS A 20 19.48 -1.21 -32.36
CA LYS A 20 19.20 0.16 -31.89
C LYS A 20 18.67 0.13 -30.46
N TYR A 21 19.51 -0.27 -29.52
CA TYR A 21 19.27 -0.02 -28.11
C TYR A 21 19.71 1.40 -27.77
N MET A 22 19.08 2.03 -26.77
CA MET A 22 19.54 3.35 -26.30
C MET A 22 20.90 3.28 -25.62
N LEU A 23 21.25 2.10 -25.11
CA LEU A 23 22.53 1.76 -24.52
C LEU A 23 22.84 0.33 -24.97
N ASP A 24 23.90 0.11 -25.74
CA ASP A 24 24.39 -1.24 -25.97
C ASP A 24 25.18 -1.68 -24.72
N PRO A 25 24.89 -2.84 -24.09
CA PRO A 25 25.58 -3.28 -22.89
C PRO A 25 27.09 -3.42 -23.11
N GLU A 26 27.52 -3.94 -24.26
CA GLU A 26 28.95 -4.10 -24.56
C GLU A 26 29.62 -2.73 -24.71
N GLU A 27 28.98 -1.79 -25.41
CA GLU A 27 29.48 -0.41 -25.54
C GLU A 27 29.56 0.31 -24.18
N ALA A 28 28.63 0.00 -23.26
CA ALA A 28 28.62 0.54 -21.90
C ALA A 28 29.53 -0.20 -20.90
N GLY A 29 30.27 -1.23 -21.36
CA GLY A 29 31.12 -2.05 -20.51
C GLY A 29 30.36 -3.00 -19.57
N VAL A 30 29.06 -3.19 -19.79
CA VAL A 30 28.19 -4.12 -19.07
C VAL A 30 28.30 -5.50 -19.68
N LYS A 31 29.01 -6.39 -18.98
CA LYS A 31 29.06 -7.81 -19.35
C LYS A 31 27.79 -8.52 -18.88
N LEU A 32 26.88 -8.79 -19.81
CA LEU A 32 25.68 -9.59 -19.56
C LEU A 32 26.04 -10.96 -18.94
N ASP A 33 25.10 -11.49 -18.17
CA ASP A 33 25.21 -12.78 -17.46
C ASP A 33 26.32 -12.85 -16.40
N ALA A 34 27.09 -11.79 -16.16
CA ALA A 34 28.01 -11.71 -15.02
C ALA A 34 27.28 -11.38 -13.71
N PRO A 35 27.82 -11.75 -12.53
CA PRO A 35 27.25 -11.33 -11.25
C PRO A 35 27.08 -9.82 -11.18
N SER A 36 26.01 -9.36 -10.53
CA SER A 36 25.65 -7.93 -10.43
C SER A 36 25.20 -7.24 -11.73
N ASN A 37 25.29 -7.92 -12.88
CA ASN A 37 24.85 -7.42 -14.18
C ASN A 37 23.52 -8.07 -14.62
N PRO A 38 22.77 -7.45 -15.55
CA PRO A 38 21.60 -8.06 -16.17
C PRO A 38 21.95 -9.38 -16.86
N THR A 39 20.98 -10.30 -16.92
CA THR A 39 21.12 -11.49 -17.77
C THR A 39 20.77 -11.17 -19.22
N SER A 40 21.26 -11.98 -20.14
CA SER A 40 20.87 -11.92 -21.56
C SER A 40 19.35 -12.06 -21.74
N LYS A 41 18.71 -12.97 -20.99
CA LYS A 41 17.25 -13.16 -20.99
C LYS A 41 16.49 -11.90 -20.55
N GLY A 42 16.94 -11.26 -19.48
CA GLY A 42 16.36 -9.98 -19.02
C GLY A 42 16.56 -8.88 -20.05
N TRP A 43 17.74 -8.82 -20.66
CA TRP A 43 18.05 -7.80 -21.67
C TRP A 43 17.19 -7.92 -22.95
N GLU A 44 16.78 -9.13 -23.32
CA GLU A 44 15.97 -9.37 -24.53
C GLU A 44 14.61 -8.67 -24.55
N ILE A 45 14.05 -8.29 -23.39
CA ILE A 45 12.77 -7.59 -23.27
C ILE A 45 12.90 -6.06 -23.17
N VAL A 46 14.14 -5.55 -23.10
CA VAL A 46 14.39 -4.10 -22.94
C VAL A 46 14.15 -3.39 -24.26
N THR A 47 13.42 -2.29 -24.24
CA THR A 47 13.27 -1.39 -25.39
C THR A 47 13.77 0.01 -25.05
N PRO A 48 14.30 0.77 -26.03
CA PRO A 48 14.73 2.15 -25.82
C PRO A 48 13.62 3.04 -25.24
N GLU A 49 12.40 2.93 -25.77
CA GLU A 49 11.29 3.80 -25.40
C GLU A 49 10.83 3.55 -23.97
N MET A 50 10.69 2.29 -23.59
CA MET A 50 10.28 1.95 -22.23
C MET A 50 11.40 2.23 -21.23
N TRP A 51 12.66 2.08 -21.62
CA TRP A 51 13.78 2.52 -20.80
C TRP A 51 13.75 4.04 -20.59
N LYS A 52 13.47 4.84 -21.63
CA LYS A 52 13.30 6.30 -21.49
C LYS A 52 12.17 6.66 -20.52
N PHE A 53 11.02 6.00 -20.66
CA PHE A 53 9.89 6.21 -19.75
C PHE A 53 10.27 5.86 -18.31
N ARG A 54 10.77 4.65 -18.09
CA ARG A 54 11.24 4.17 -16.78
C ARG A 54 12.29 5.12 -16.18
N PHE A 55 13.25 5.62 -16.95
CA PHE A 55 14.23 6.61 -16.48
C PHE A 55 13.57 7.95 -16.09
N SER A 56 12.60 8.41 -16.88
CA SER A 56 11.87 9.67 -16.61
C SER A 56 10.97 9.63 -15.37
N VAL A 57 10.75 8.43 -14.81
CA VAL A 57 9.88 8.17 -13.67
C VAL A 57 10.67 7.65 -12.48
N ALA A 58 11.27 6.46 -12.61
CA ALA A 58 11.88 5.72 -11.52
C ALA A 58 13.25 6.27 -11.09
N ASP A 59 14.06 6.82 -12.00
CA ASP A 59 15.42 7.30 -11.66
C ASP A 59 15.48 8.75 -11.15
N LYS A 60 14.40 9.54 -11.30
CA LYS A 60 14.30 10.90 -10.72
C LYS A 60 14.38 10.95 -9.18
N ILE A 61 14.56 9.80 -8.55
CA ILE A 61 14.26 9.51 -7.16
C ILE A 61 15.50 8.98 -6.43
N SER A 62 16.51 8.51 -7.18
CA SER A 62 17.63 7.72 -6.68
C SER A 62 18.98 8.48 -6.63
N VAL A 63 18.96 9.80 -6.50
CA VAL A 63 20.20 10.61 -6.48
C VAL A 63 20.80 10.76 -5.09
N ASP A 64 22.12 10.55 -5.00
CA ASP A 64 23.03 10.82 -3.87
C ASP A 64 23.08 12.34 -3.58
N GLU A 65 22.23 12.83 -2.69
CA GLU A 65 22.45 14.10 -1.99
C GLU A 65 22.42 13.87 -0.48
N PRO A 66 23.16 14.67 0.33
CA PRO A 66 23.25 14.52 1.79
C PRO A 66 21.89 14.67 2.50
N ASP A 67 20.89 15.24 1.82
CA ASP A 67 19.49 15.24 2.19
C ASP A 67 18.74 14.17 1.36
N TYR A 68 18.68 12.96 1.92
CA TYR A 68 18.14 11.73 1.34
C TYR A 68 16.85 11.86 0.47
N PHE A 69 16.82 11.14 -0.66
CA PHE A 69 15.65 10.85 -1.52
C PHE A 69 14.75 12.04 -1.87
N TYR A 70 15.13 12.82 -2.89
CA TYR A 70 14.43 14.07 -3.17
C TYR A 70 14.05 14.23 -4.64
N ASP A 71 12.83 13.79 -5.00
CA ASP A 71 12.11 14.54 -6.03
C ASP A 71 11.71 15.89 -5.39
N LYS A 72 12.41 16.94 -5.84
CA LYS A 72 12.38 18.29 -5.28
C LYS A 72 11.04 18.97 -5.45
N GLU A 73 10.14 18.39 -6.24
CA GLU A 73 8.83 18.96 -6.60
C GLU A 73 7.68 18.27 -5.87
N ALA A 74 7.95 17.17 -5.15
CA ALA A 74 6.93 16.49 -4.36
C ALA A 74 6.24 17.40 -3.35
N TYR A 75 4.93 17.20 -3.23
CA TYR A 75 4.09 17.96 -2.34
C TYR A 75 2.94 17.09 -1.82
N THR A 76 2.45 17.47 -0.65
CA THR A 76 1.25 16.90 -0.05
C THR A 76 0.03 17.49 -0.76
N ASP A 77 -0.73 16.63 -1.44
CA ASP A 77 -1.94 17.03 -2.17
C ASP A 77 -3.16 17.06 -1.25
N MET A 78 -3.54 18.26 -0.84
CA MET A 78 -4.66 18.54 0.05
C MET A 78 -6.00 18.70 -0.69
N THR A 79 -6.05 18.40 -2.00
CA THR A 79 -7.29 18.49 -2.79
C THR A 79 -8.45 17.71 -2.19
N PRO A 80 -8.31 16.43 -1.81
CA PRO A 80 -9.43 15.69 -1.21
C PRO A 80 -9.94 16.31 0.10
N PHE A 81 -9.06 16.93 0.89
CA PHE A 81 -9.41 17.59 2.15
C PHE A 81 -10.23 18.86 1.92
N MET A 82 -9.76 19.72 1.01
CA MET A 82 -10.45 20.96 0.66
C MET A 82 -11.80 20.68 -0.01
N VAL A 83 -11.86 19.70 -0.91
CA VAL A 83 -13.12 19.27 -1.52
C VAL A 83 -14.09 18.71 -0.46
N MET A 84 -13.61 17.91 0.50
CA MET A 84 -14.48 17.41 1.57
C MET A 84 -15.03 18.56 2.44
N LYS A 85 -14.21 19.59 2.72
CA LYS A 85 -14.65 20.80 3.42
C LYS A 85 -15.84 21.46 2.70
N GLU A 86 -15.70 21.70 1.39
CA GLU A 86 -16.74 22.30 0.55
C GLU A 86 -18.01 21.44 0.50
N VAL A 87 -17.85 20.13 0.32
CA VAL A 87 -18.98 19.19 0.30
C VAL A 87 -19.73 19.18 1.63
N VAL A 88 -19.02 19.23 2.76
CA VAL A 88 -19.62 19.31 4.10
C VAL A 88 -20.37 20.63 4.29
N ASP A 89 -19.82 21.74 3.83
CA ASP A 89 -20.47 23.06 3.91
C ASP A 89 -21.75 23.11 3.07
N GLU A 90 -21.74 22.53 1.87
CA GLU A 90 -22.89 22.43 0.99
C GLU A 90 -23.95 21.43 1.49
N ASN A 91 -23.57 20.46 2.33
CA ASN A 91 -24.40 19.32 2.68
C ASN A 91 -24.31 18.93 4.17
N PRO A 92 -24.60 19.83 5.13
CA PRO A 92 -24.24 19.65 6.54
C PRO A 92 -24.89 18.45 7.24
N ASN A 93 -26.01 17.95 6.70
CA ASN A 93 -26.85 16.90 7.29
C ASN A 93 -26.80 15.56 6.53
N GLU A 94 -25.98 15.44 5.47
CA GLU A 94 -25.87 14.19 4.74
C GLU A 94 -25.08 13.14 5.54
N PRO A 95 -25.42 11.83 5.41
CA PRO A 95 -24.62 10.75 5.97
C PRO A 95 -23.18 10.75 5.45
N LEU A 96 -22.23 10.31 6.27
CA LEU A 96 -20.80 10.29 5.92
C LEU A 96 -20.52 9.56 4.59
N ALA A 97 -21.18 8.43 4.33
CA ALA A 97 -21.02 7.69 3.07
C ALA A 97 -21.29 8.57 1.84
N ILE A 98 -22.32 9.42 1.91
CA ILE A 98 -22.72 10.32 0.83
C ILE A 98 -21.74 11.49 0.71
N LEU A 99 -21.30 12.08 1.83
CA LEU A 99 -20.28 13.14 1.85
C LEU A 99 -18.97 12.67 1.21
N VAL A 100 -18.53 11.47 1.57
CA VAL A 100 -17.32 10.84 1.01
C VAL A 100 -17.48 10.57 -0.48
N ALA A 101 -18.60 10.00 -0.90
CA ALA A 101 -18.87 9.76 -2.32
C ALA A 101 -18.92 11.04 -3.16
N LYS A 102 -19.55 12.11 -2.64
CA LYS A 102 -19.57 13.44 -3.28
C LYS A 102 -18.15 14.02 -3.36
N THR A 103 -17.34 13.83 -2.33
CA THR A 103 -15.94 14.26 -2.30
C THR A 103 -15.13 13.58 -3.40
N TYR A 104 -15.16 12.24 -3.46
CA TYR A 104 -14.40 11.48 -4.46
C TYR A 104 -14.90 11.73 -5.87
N GLU A 105 -16.22 11.86 -6.07
CA GLU A 105 -16.78 12.27 -7.35
C GLU A 105 -16.22 13.62 -7.82
N ARG A 106 -16.27 14.66 -6.96
CA ARG A 106 -15.79 15.99 -7.32
C ARG A 106 -14.29 16.01 -7.57
N VAL A 107 -13.49 15.23 -6.83
CA VAL A 107 -12.06 15.06 -7.12
C VAL A 107 -11.88 14.39 -8.49
N LEU A 108 -12.52 13.24 -8.74
CA LEU A 108 -12.36 12.48 -9.99
C LEU A 108 -12.87 13.24 -11.23
N ASP A 109 -13.90 14.07 -11.09
CA ASP A 109 -14.44 14.86 -12.20
C ASP A 109 -13.55 16.08 -12.55
N ASN A 110 -12.76 16.60 -11.60
CA ASN A 110 -12.00 17.84 -11.76
C ASN A 110 -10.48 17.68 -11.71
N MET A 111 -9.97 16.53 -11.25
CA MET A 111 -8.53 16.28 -11.15
C MET A 111 -7.87 16.48 -12.53
N PRO A 112 -6.78 17.27 -12.61
CA PRO A 112 -6.00 17.39 -13.84
C PRO A 112 -5.49 16.02 -14.31
N ILE A 113 -5.35 15.86 -15.62
CA ILE A 113 -4.84 14.63 -16.22
C ILE A 113 -3.64 14.99 -17.08
N LYS A 114 -2.55 14.26 -16.90
CA LYS A 114 -1.32 14.39 -17.67
C LYS A 114 -1.03 13.05 -18.35
N ILE A 115 -0.68 13.10 -19.63
CA ILE A 115 -0.33 11.94 -20.44
C ILE A 115 1.08 12.16 -20.98
N ARG A 116 1.97 11.18 -20.78
CA ARG A 116 3.38 11.30 -21.15
C ARG A 116 3.73 10.41 -22.34
N PRO A 117 4.77 10.77 -23.12
CA PRO A 117 5.31 9.88 -24.13
C PRO A 117 5.67 8.52 -23.53
N TYR A 118 5.32 7.45 -24.27
CA TYR A 118 5.62 6.05 -23.92
C TYR A 118 4.92 5.50 -22.67
N GLU A 119 4.01 6.26 -22.06
CA GLU A 119 3.19 5.80 -20.94
C GLU A 119 2.09 4.85 -21.46
N MET A 120 2.36 3.54 -21.40
CA MET A 120 1.43 2.54 -21.93
C MET A 120 0.16 2.40 -21.08
N VAL A 121 0.29 2.43 -19.76
CA VAL A 121 -0.85 2.39 -18.84
C VAL A 121 -1.00 3.76 -18.21
N ILE A 122 -2.10 4.46 -18.49
CA ILE A 122 -2.30 5.88 -18.15
C ILE A 122 -3.12 6.07 -16.87
N GLY A 123 -3.01 7.25 -16.27
CA GLY A 123 -3.66 7.63 -15.01
C GLY A 123 -2.65 7.89 -13.90
N LEU A 124 -2.74 9.05 -13.26
CA LEU A 124 -1.83 9.45 -12.19
C LEU A 124 -2.52 9.36 -10.83
N TYR A 125 -1.68 9.36 -9.81
CA TYR A 125 -2.08 9.26 -8.42
C TYR A 125 -2.73 10.56 -7.89
N SER A 126 -2.30 11.70 -8.43
CA SER A 126 -2.81 13.04 -8.20
C SER A 126 -2.99 13.74 -9.57
N GLY A 127 -3.25 15.05 -9.57
CA GLY A 127 -3.26 15.88 -10.76
C GLY A 127 -1.92 15.93 -11.53
N ASP A 128 -0.81 15.52 -10.89
CA ASP A 128 0.48 15.29 -11.54
C ASP A 128 1.31 14.20 -10.83
N GLU A 129 2.53 13.95 -11.32
CA GLU A 129 3.43 12.90 -10.83
C GLU A 129 4.10 13.19 -9.48
N HIS A 130 3.89 14.39 -8.90
CA HIS A 130 4.53 14.86 -7.67
C HIS A 130 3.58 14.92 -6.47
N GLY A 131 2.27 14.92 -6.73
CA GLY A 131 1.25 15.04 -5.69
C GLY A 131 1.03 13.77 -4.88
N MET A 132 0.91 13.94 -3.56
CA MET A 132 0.65 12.87 -2.60
C MET A 132 -0.69 13.11 -1.90
N PRO A 133 -1.80 12.60 -2.47
CA PRO A 133 -3.10 12.75 -1.87
C PRO A 133 -3.25 11.86 -0.64
N GLY A 134 -4.21 12.21 0.20
CA GLY A 134 -4.62 11.41 1.35
C GLY A 134 -6.12 11.46 1.55
N ASP A 135 -6.62 10.57 2.39
CA ASP A 135 -8.04 10.51 2.75
C ASP A 135 -8.30 11.34 4.02
N PRO A 136 -9.16 12.37 3.97
CA PRO A 136 -9.53 13.17 5.14
C PRO A 136 -10.06 12.36 6.32
N GLN A 137 -10.64 11.18 6.10
CA GLN A 137 -11.20 10.33 7.17
C GLN A 137 -10.15 9.51 7.91
N LYS A 138 -9.05 9.15 7.24
CA LYS A 138 -8.16 8.06 7.68
C LYS A 138 -6.72 8.48 7.87
N GLN A 139 -6.30 9.55 7.22
CA GLN A 139 -4.94 10.03 7.32
C GLN A 139 -4.61 10.48 8.75
N ASN A 140 -3.39 10.22 9.24
CA ASN A 140 -2.99 10.65 10.58
C ASN A 140 -2.98 12.18 10.68
N TRP A 141 -3.94 12.73 11.43
CA TRP A 141 -4.17 14.16 11.59
C TRP A 141 -3.01 14.87 12.30
N VAL A 142 -2.37 14.20 13.27
CA VAL A 142 -1.21 14.76 13.98
C VAL A 142 -0.04 14.94 13.03
N GLN A 143 0.16 14.01 12.10
CA GLN A 143 1.19 14.13 11.06
C GLN A 143 0.86 15.23 10.04
N ILE A 144 -0.42 15.40 9.68
CA ILE A 144 -0.87 16.52 8.82
C ILE A 144 -0.49 17.85 9.46
N GLU A 145 -0.80 18.04 10.75
CA GLU A 145 -0.50 19.28 11.47
C GLU A 145 1.00 19.50 11.69
N ALA A 146 1.75 18.42 11.98
CA ALA A 146 3.21 18.49 12.10
C ALA A 146 3.87 18.88 10.77
N HIS A 147 3.39 18.31 9.66
CA HIS A 147 3.89 18.64 8.33
C HIS A 147 3.59 20.09 7.97
N PHE A 148 2.38 20.57 8.25
CA PHE A 148 2.01 21.96 8.01
C PHE A 148 2.90 22.94 8.78
N LYS A 149 3.26 22.64 10.03
CA LYS A 149 4.18 23.47 10.82
C LYS A 149 5.62 23.46 10.27
N LYS A 150 6.06 22.31 9.74
CA LYS A 150 7.45 22.11 9.29
C LYS A 150 7.70 22.60 7.86
N ALA A 151 6.76 22.36 6.95
CA ALA A 151 6.90 22.64 5.52
C ALA A 151 5.56 23.10 4.89
N PRO A 152 4.98 24.22 5.35
CA PRO A 152 3.68 24.69 4.86
C PRO A 152 3.66 25.04 3.36
N GLU A 153 4.81 25.29 2.74
CA GLU A 153 4.97 25.50 1.30
C GLU A 153 4.81 24.21 0.47
N ARG A 154 4.88 23.04 1.12
CA ARG A 154 4.71 21.71 0.51
C ARG A 154 3.29 21.17 0.63
N MET A 155 2.37 21.92 1.23
CA MET A 155 0.96 21.54 1.32
C MET A 155 0.14 22.35 0.33
N LEU A 156 -0.18 21.72 -0.80
CA LEU A 156 -0.84 22.36 -1.93
C LEU A 156 -2.13 21.60 -2.28
N TYR A 157 -3.09 22.29 -2.89
CA TYR A 157 -4.28 21.67 -3.45
C TYR A 157 -4.58 22.25 -4.83
N TRP A 158 -5.27 21.48 -5.66
CA TRP A 158 -5.70 21.90 -6.99
C TRP A 158 -7.00 22.71 -6.91
N LYS A 159 -6.97 23.91 -7.51
CA LYS A 159 -8.13 24.76 -7.71
C LYS A 159 -8.05 25.40 -9.09
N ASP A 160 -9.09 25.21 -9.90
CA ASP A 160 -9.18 25.77 -11.27
C ASP A 160 -7.94 25.48 -12.14
N GLY A 161 -7.43 24.24 -12.05
CA GLY A 161 -6.26 23.79 -12.81
C GLY A 161 -4.90 24.35 -12.33
N LYS A 162 -4.85 24.99 -11.16
CA LYS A 162 -3.62 25.53 -10.55
C LYS A 162 -3.43 25.00 -9.13
N LYS A 163 -2.16 24.91 -8.70
CA LYS A 163 -1.81 24.59 -7.33
C LYS A 163 -1.91 25.84 -6.46
N VAL A 164 -2.61 25.72 -5.33
CA VAL A 164 -2.78 26.76 -4.31
C VAL A 164 -2.25 26.23 -2.99
N ARG A 165 -1.59 27.09 -2.22
CA ARG A 165 -1.03 26.73 -0.91
C ARG A 165 -2.13 26.75 0.16
N ILE A 166 -2.08 25.78 1.07
CA ILE A 166 -2.93 25.75 2.26
C ILE A 166 -2.52 26.87 3.23
N THR A 167 -3.51 27.63 3.70
CA THR A 167 -3.30 28.70 4.70
C THR A 167 -3.54 28.20 6.13
N GLU A 168 -3.14 29.00 7.12
CA GLU A 168 -3.47 28.74 8.54
C GLU A 168 -4.99 28.67 8.76
N GLN A 169 -5.74 29.56 8.09
CA GLN A 169 -7.20 29.55 8.15
C GLN A 169 -7.77 28.27 7.54
N ASP A 170 -7.25 27.82 6.39
CA ASP A 170 -7.68 26.56 5.79
C ASP A 170 -7.44 25.38 6.74
N MET A 171 -6.27 25.33 7.39
CA MET A 171 -5.97 24.27 8.35
C MET A 171 -6.89 24.28 9.57
N GLN A 172 -7.21 25.46 10.10
CA GLN A 172 -8.16 25.60 11.19
C GLN A 172 -9.55 25.11 10.78
N GLU A 173 -10.07 25.58 9.65
CA GLU A 173 -11.38 25.17 9.15
C GLU A 173 -11.42 23.67 8.84
N LEU A 174 -10.36 23.11 8.26
CA LEU A 174 -10.24 21.67 8.01
C LEU A 174 -10.28 20.88 9.32
N ARG A 175 -9.58 21.34 10.37
CA ARG A 175 -9.60 20.68 11.68
C ARG A 175 -11.00 20.66 12.28
N GLU A 176 -11.69 21.80 12.26
CA GLU A 176 -13.01 21.94 12.86
C GLU A 176 -14.10 21.19 12.07
N LYS A 177 -14.11 21.35 10.75
CA LYS A 177 -15.19 20.85 9.88
C LYS A 177 -14.98 19.42 9.40
N VAL A 178 -13.74 18.95 9.31
CA VAL A 178 -13.41 17.64 8.75
C VAL A 178 -12.70 16.77 9.79
N GLY A 179 -11.56 17.22 10.31
CA GLY A 179 -10.70 16.45 11.22
C GLY A 179 -11.47 15.94 12.45
N ASN A 180 -11.95 16.86 13.29
CA ASN A 180 -12.64 16.53 14.54
C ASN A 180 -13.94 15.73 14.34
N ARG A 181 -14.59 15.85 13.16
CA ARG A 181 -15.88 15.19 12.87
C ARG A 181 -15.71 13.78 12.33
N PHE A 182 -14.75 13.57 11.41
CA PHE A 182 -14.70 12.35 10.60
C PHE A 182 -13.36 11.61 10.71
N ASN A 183 -12.27 12.29 11.05
CA ASN A 183 -10.96 11.66 11.06
C ASN A 183 -10.80 10.72 12.27
N ALA A 184 -10.37 9.48 12.06
CA ALA A 184 -10.22 8.50 13.14
C ALA A 184 -9.16 8.92 14.15
N SER A 185 -7.96 9.29 13.69
CA SER A 185 -6.86 9.71 14.55
C SER A 185 -7.18 10.97 15.35
N ALA A 186 -7.83 11.97 14.73
CA ALA A 186 -8.23 13.21 15.41
C ALA A 186 -9.26 12.97 16.54
N ARG A 187 -10.09 11.92 16.43
CA ARG A 187 -11.06 11.51 17.47
C ARG A 187 -10.44 10.68 18.59
N VAL A 188 -9.33 9.99 18.32
CA VAL A 188 -8.58 9.22 19.33
C VAL A 188 -7.72 10.11 20.21
N VAL A 189 -7.01 11.08 19.63
CA VAL A 189 -6.04 11.93 20.35
C VAL A 189 -6.59 12.56 21.65
N PRO A 190 -7.82 13.14 21.68
CA PRO A 190 -8.37 13.74 22.90
C PRO A 190 -8.68 12.73 24.03
N ARG A 191 -8.70 11.43 23.72
CA ARG A 191 -8.97 10.35 24.68
C ARG A 191 -7.70 9.82 25.36
N LEU A 192 -6.51 10.25 24.92
CA LEU A 192 -5.23 9.83 25.47
C LEU A 192 -4.84 10.70 26.67
N THR A 193 -4.17 10.12 27.67
CA THR A 193 -3.52 10.92 28.72
C THR A 193 -2.34 11.71 28.16
N GLU A 194 -1.86 12.70 28.91
CA GLU A 194 -0.66 13.47 28.53
C GLU A 194 0.55 12.55 28.30
N LEU A 195 0.78 11.60 29.21
CA LEU A 195 1.88 10.65 29.12
C LEU A 195 1.72 9.74 27.89
N GLU A 196 0.53 9.19 27.68
CA GLU A 196 0.25 8.32 26.53
C GLU A 196 0.46 9.06 25.22
N ARG A 197 -0.06 10.28 25.09
CA ARG A 197 0.12 11.10 23.90
C ARG A 197 1.60 11.37 23.65
N ARG A 198 2.35 11.74 24.68
CA ARG A 198 3.78 12.06 24.54
C ARG A 198 4.61 10.82 24.22
N MET A 199 4.36 9.67 24.85
CA MET A 199 5.03 8.40 24.52
C MET A 199 4.70 7.95 23.09
N TYR A 200 3.43 8.03 22.70
CA TYR A 200 2.97 7.47 21.44
C TYR A 200 3.41 8.29 20.21
N PHE A 201 3.45 9.62 20.32
CA PHE A 201 3.89 10.47 19.21
C PHE A 201 5.36 10.89 19.31
N CYS A 202 5.89 11.04 20.53
CA CYS A 202 7.25 11.47 20.86
C CYS A 202 7.87 12.41 19.81
N PRO A 203 7.40 13.68 19.69
CA PRO A 203 7.83 14.56 18.61
C PRO A 203 9.33 14.83 18.58
N GLU A 204 10.00 14.71 19.73
CA GLU A 204 11.45 14.83 19.87
C GLU A 204 12.21 13.61 19.30
N ALA A 205 11.61 12.42 19.35
CA ALA A 205 12.16 11.16 18.82
C ALA A 205 11.02 10.24 18.31
N PRO A 206 10.46 10.51 17.11
CA PRO A 206 9.33 9.75 16.59
C PRO A 206 9.64 8.25 16.48
N GLY A 207 8.72 7.41 16.95
CA GLY A 207 8.88 5.95 16.91
C GLY A 207 9.60 5.34 18.12
N ARG A 208 10.13 6.14 19.05
CA ARG A 208 10.92 5.66 20.20
C ARG A 208 10.22 4.63 21.11
N TYR A 209 8.89 4.72 21.27
CA TYR A 209 8.14 3.83 22.16
C TYR A 209 7.05 3.04 21.44
N ALA A 210 6.47 3.64 20.39
CA ALA A 210 5.47 3.03 19.55
C ALA A 210 5.44 3.72 18.19
N GLU A 211 4.96 3.01 17.18
CA GLU A 211 4.62 3.60 15.90
C GLU A 211 3.35 4.46 16.05
N ALA A 212 3.43 5.73 15.65
CA ALA A 212 2.24 6.57 15.60
C ALA A 212 1.27 6.04 14.52
N TYR A 213 0.02 5.76 14.91
CA TYR A 213 -1.02 5.25 13.99
C TYR A 213 -1.08 6.02 12.67
N GLY A 214 -0.84 5.35 11.55
CA GLY A 214 -1.12 5.86 10.19
C GLY A 214 -2.44 5.28 9.67
N SER A 215 -2.82 5.56 8.42
CA SER A 215 -3.81 4.71 7.75
C SER A 215 -3.12 3.38 7.38
N GLY A 216 -3.02 2.46 8.35
CA GLY A 216 -2.49 1.10 8.17
C GLY A 216 -3.38 0.19 7.33
N GLN A 217 -4.54 0.70 6.93
CA GLN A 217 -5.49 0.05 6.04
C GLN A 217 -4.85 -0.45 4.75
N ARG A 218 -5.37 -1.58 4.29
CA ARG A 218 -4.95 -2.26 3.08
C ARG A 218 -6.13 -2.40 2.13
N ALA A 219 -5.86 -2.63 0.85
CA ALA A 219 -6.88 -3.08 -0.09
C ALA A 219 -6.33 -4.24 -0.92
N SER A 220 -6.88 -5.44 -0.70
CA SER A 220 -6.70 -6.61 -1.58
C SER A 220 -8.05 -7.04 -2.12
N ALA A 221 -8.66 -6.20 -2.94
CA ALA A 221 -10.01 -6.46 -3.43
C ALA A 221 -10.10 -7.75 -4.26
N ASP A 222 -11.32 -8.18 -4.57
CA ASP A 222 -11.57 -9.35 -5.42
C ASP A 222 -11.26 -9.02 -6.89
N HIS A 223 -9.98 -8.77 -7.20
CA HIS A 223 -9.52 -8.27 -8.50
C HIS A 223 -10.02 -9.12 -9.66
N ALA A 224 -9.88 -10.45 -9.54
CA ALA A 224 -10.35 -11.38 -10.56
C ALA A 224 -11.88 -11.37 -10.75
N TRP A 225 -12.66 -11.01 -9.73
CA TRP A 225 -14.12 -10.97 -9.80
C TRP A 225 -14.60 -9.68 -10.46
N TYR A 226 -14.20 -8.52 -9.93
CA TYR A 226 -14.71 -7.25 -10.44
C TYR A 226 -14.21 -6.95 -11.86
N MET A 227 -12.98 -7.37 -12.20
CA MET A 227 -12.42 -7.14 -13.53
C MET A 227 -13.21 -7.90 -14.61
N ARG A 228 -13.64 -9.14 -14.32
CA ARG A 228 -14.47 -9.93 -15.25
C ARG A 228 -15.89 -9.37 -15.43
N LEU A 229 -16.36 -8.54 -14.50
CA LEU A 229 -17.66 -7.87 -14.60
C LEU A 229 -17.57 -6.52 -15.32
N GLY A 230 -16.53 -5.72 -15.05
CA GLY A 230 -16.44 -4.34 -15.52
C GLY A 230 -17.21 -3.34 -14.64
N TRP A 231 -16.86 -2.06 -14.72
CA TRP A 231 -17.43 -1.01 -13.85
C TRP A 231 -18.94 -0.86 -14.01
N ARG A 232 -19.43 -0.83 -15.24
CA ARG A 232 -20.87 -0.67 -15.52
C ARG A 232 -21.70 -1.76 -14.88
N LYS A 233 -21.27 -3.03 -15.00
CA LYS A 233 -22.01 -4.16 -14.43
C LYS A 233 -22.07 -4.08 -12.90
N LEU A 234 -20.97 -3.71 -12.24
CA LEU A 234 -20.95 -3.50 -10.79
C LEU A 234 -21.92 -2.40 -10.36
N VAL A 235 -21.95 -1.28 -11.07
CA VAL A 235 -22.88 -0.17 -10.80
C VAL A 235 -24.33 -0.62 -10.97
N GLU A 236 -24.66 -1.34 -12.04
CA GLU A 236 -26.02 -1.83 -12.27
C GLU A 236 -26.45 -2.88 -11.23
N MET A 237 -25.56 -3.79 -10.85
CA MET A 237 -25.80 -4.72 -9.73
C MET A 237 -26.08 -3.97 -8.43
N LYS A 238 -25.35 -2.88 -8.16
CA LYS A 238 -25.59 -2.09 -6.95
C LYS A 238 -26.90 -1.29 -7.02
N LYS A 239 -27.28 -0.77 -8.19
CA LYS A 239 -28.59 -0.13 -8.41
C LYS A 239 -29.75 -1.10 -8.15
N GLU A 240 -29.58 -2.37 -8.53
CA GLU A 240 -30.56 -3.42 -8.22
C GLU A 240 -30.68 -3.66 -6.71
N LYS A 241 -29.56 -3.87 -6.01
CA LYS A 241 -29.54 -3.98 -4.55
C LYS A 241 -30.13 -2.76 -3.84
N LEU A 242 -29.88 -1.55 -4.36
CA LEU A 242 -30.46 -0.32 -3.81
C LEU A 242 -31.99 -0.36 -3.84
N ARG A 243 -32.59 -0.77 -4.98
CA ARG A 243 -34.06 -0.90 -5.09
C ARG A 243 -34.60 -1.92 -4.09
N GLU A 244 -33.94 -3.07 -3.96
CA GLU A 244 -34.32 -4.08 -2.96
C GLU A 244 -34.31 -3.52 -1.54
N TYR A 245 -33.26 -2.75 -1.18
CA TYR A 245 -33.15 -2.14 0.15
C TYR A 245 -34.20 -1.06 0.39
N GLU A 246 -34.53 -0.24 -0.61
CA GLU A 246 -35.57 0.79 -0.51
C GLU A 246 -36.98 0.19 -0.39
N GLU A 247 -37.28 -0.89 -1.13
CA GLU A 247 -38.53 -1.64 -1.02
C GLU A 247 -38.65 -2.35 0.35
N GLU A 248 -37.58 -2.97 0.83
CA GLU A 248 -37.55 -3.59 2.16
C GLU A 248 -37.72 -2.53 3.26
N PHE A 249 -37.08 -1.36 3.11
CA PHE A 249 -37.21 -0.25 4.05
C PHE A 249 -38.66 0.21 4.16
N GLU A 250 -39.36 0.46 3.05
CA GLU A 250 -40.76 0.87 3.12
C GLU A 250 -41.69 -0.22 3.63
N ARG A 251 -41.40 -1.49 3.32
CA ARG A 251 -42.15 -2.61 3.90
C ARG A 251 -41.99 -2.64 5.42
N VAL A 252 -40.78 -2.54 5.95
CA VAL A 252 -40.51 -2.53 7.39
C VAL A 252 -41.15 -1.31 8.05
N ARG A 253 -41.05 -0.13 7.44
CA ARG A 253 -41.67 1.09 7.96
C ARG A 253 -43.19 0.97 8.12
N VAL A 254 -43.85 0.19 7.27
CA VAL A 254 -45.30 -0.03 7.36
C VAL A 254 -45.67 -1.21 8.27
N SER A 255 -44.95 -2.34 8.14
CA SER A 255 -45.31 -3.59 8.83
C SER A 255 -44.76 -3.70 10.25
N ASP A 256 -43.63 -3.05 10.55
CA ASP A 256 -42.96 -3.07 11.84
C ASP A 256 -42.30 -1.71 12.15
N PRO A 257 -43.09 -0.62 12.27
CA PRO A 257 -42.58 0.75 12.39
C PRO A 257 -41.75 1.02 13.64
N LEU A 258 -41.82 0.15 14.66
CA LEU A 258 -41.08 0.31 15.92
C LEU A 258 -39.72 -0.41 15.91
N ASN A 259 -39.40 -1.14 14.84
CA ASN A 259 -38.13 -1.84 14.68
C ASN A 259 -37.03 -0.91 14.17
N TYR A 260 -36.64 0.03 15.03
CA TYR A 260 -35.63 1.04 14.70
C TYR A 260 -34.29 0.41 14.29
N LYS A 261 -33.90 -0.73 14.87
CA LYS A 261 -32.64 -1.42 14.52
C LYS A 261 -32.62 -1.87 13.06
N LYS A 262 -33.70 -2.49 12.59
CA LYS A 262 -33.81 -2.92 11.19
C LYS A 262 -33.90 -1.73 10.24
N THR A 263 -34.62 -0.69 10.64
CA THR A 263 -34.71 0.58 9.92
C THR A 263 -33.33 1.23 9.76
N ASP A 264 -32.54 1.33 10.83
CA ASP A 264 -31.18 1.88 10.81
C ASP A 264 -30.22 1.04 9.96
N GLU A 265 -30.31 -0.29 10.06
CA GLU A 265 -29.54 -1.22 9.21
C GLU A 265 -29.81 -0.96 7.72
N LEU A 266 -31.09 -0.87 7.34
CA LEU A 266 -31.50 -0.65 5.95
C LEU A 266 -31.10 0.75 5.46
N LEU A 267 -31.23 1.79 6.28
CA LEU A 267 -30.76 3.12 5.94
C LEU A 267 -29.24 3.14 5.71
N ASN A 268 -28.46 2.44 6.54
CA ASN A 268 -27.01 2.32 6.32
C ASN A 268 -26.72 1.63 4.98
N LYS A 269 -27.42 0.52 4.66
CA LYS A 269 -27.28 -0.19 3.37
C LYS A 269 -27.66 0.69 2.17
N ILE A 270 -28.75 1.46 2.28
CA ILE A 270 -29.20 2.41 1.25
C ILE A 270 -28.14 3.49 1.03
N ASN A 271 -27.61 4.08 2.11
CA ASN A 271 -26.58 5.12 2.03
C ASN A 271 -25.28 4.59 1.43
N ASN A 272 -24.85 3.39 1.84
CA ASN A 272 -23.68 2.72 1.27
C ASN A 272 -23.89 2.43 -0.23
N ALA A 273 -25.06 1.94 -0.63
CA ALA A 273 -25.35 1.64 -2.03
C ALA A 273 -25.39 2.92 -2.89
N LYS A 274 -26.01 4.00 -2.39
CA LYS A 274 -26.00 5.32 -3.06
C LYS A 274 -24.59 5.86 -3.22
N ALA A 275 -23.75 5.74 -2.20
CA ALA A 275 -22.35 6.14 -2.23
C ALA A 275 -21.54 5.32 -3.26
N GLN A 276 -21.68 3.99 -3.24
CA GLN A 276 -21.02 3.05 -4.17
C GLN A 276 -21.42 3.32 -5.63
N ILE A 277 -22.70 3.55 -5.91
CA ILE A 277 -23.18 3.88 -7.27
C ILE A 277 -22.56 5.20 -7.75
N ARG A 278 -22.58 6.24 -6.89
CA ARG A 278 -22.04 7.56 -7.23
C ARG A 278 -20.56 7.49 -7.58
N VAL A 279 -19.76 6.83 -6.74
CA VAL A 279 -18.32 6.69 -6.99
C VAL A 279 -18.06 5.81 -8.20
N GLY A 280 -18.83 4.72 -8.40
CA GLY A 280 -18.73 3.89 -9.60
C GLY A 280 -18.98 4.69 -10.89
N GLU A 281 -20.02 5.53 -10.94
CA GLU A 281 -20.26 6.40 -12.10
C GLU A 281 -19.15 7.45 -12.29
N ALA A 282 -18.57 7.96 -11.19
CA ALA A 282 -17.43 8.88 -11.25
C ALA A 282 -16.16 8.20 -11.82
N VAL A 283 -15.90 6.94 -11.45
CA VAL A 283 -14.79 6.14 -12.01
C VAL A 283 -14.96 5.96 -13.52
N ILE A 284 -16.18 5.69 -13.98
CA ILE A 284 -16.50 5.56 -15.41
C ILE A 284 -16.22 6.88 -16.15
N ARG A 285 -16.67 8.01 -15.60
CA ARG A 285 -16.40 9.34 -16.18
C ARG A 285 -14.92 9.66 -16.19
N PHE A 286 -14.21 9.42 -15.09
CA PHE A 286 -12.77 9.61 -15.00
C PHE A 286 -12.01 8.79 -16.04
N THR A 287 -12.41 7.53 -16.24
CA THR A 287 -11.81 6.66 -17.26
C THR A 287 -12.02 7.21 -18.68
N LYS A 288 -13.21 7.75 -18.98
CA LYS A 288 -13.47 8.43 -20.27
C LYS A 288 -12.66 9.72 -20.44
N ARG A 289 -12.48 10.50 -19.36
CA ARG A 289 -11.61 11.69 -19.36
C ARG A 289 -10.16 11.31 -19.65
N LEU A 290 -9.65 10.22 -19.07
CA LEU A 290 -8.32 9.70 -19.40
C LEU A 290 -8.17 9.39 -20.89
N ALA A 291 -9.19 8.77 -21.50
CA ALA A 291 -9.18 8.48 -22.93
C ALA A 291 -9.18 9.76 -23.80
N GLU A 292 -9.97 10.75 -23.43
CA GLU A 292 -10.03 12.04 -24.13
C GLU A 292 -8.69 12.78 -24.07
N GLU A 293 -8.07 12.87 -22.88
CA GLU A 293 -6.78 13.53 -22.71
C GLU A 293 -5.65 12.77 -23.40
N ALA A 294 -5.71 11.44 -23.44
CA ALA A 294 -4.76 10.63 -24.20
C ALA A 294 -4.85 10.87 -25.71
N ARG A 295 -6.06 11.02 -26.27
CA ARG A 295 -6.23 11.43 -27.68
C ARG A 295 -5.67 12.82 -27.95
N LYS A 296 -5.94 13.80 -27.07
CA LYS A 296 -5.41 15.17 -27.20
C LYS A 296 -3.88 15.16 -27.18
N ALA A 297 -3.28 14.48 -26.20
CA ALA A 297 -1.83 14.36 -26.08
C ALA A 297 -1.21 13.65 -27.29
N ALA A 298 -1.82 12.57 -27.78
CA ALA A 298 -1.34 11.83 -28.95
C ALA A 298 -1.18 12.74 -30.18
N SER A 299 -2.13 13.66 -30.42
CA SER A 299 -2.07 14.60 -31.55
C SER A 299 -0.89 15.59 -31.49
N GLN A 300 -0.24 15.73 -30.34
CA GLN A 300 0.86 16.63 -30.07
C GLN A 300 2.22 15.90 -29.99
N MET A 301 2.23 14.56 -30.05
CA MET A 301 3.47 13.77 -29.95
C MET A 301 4.19 13.70 -31.30
N ALA A 302 5.46 14.11 -31.31
CA ALA A 302 6.30 14.09 -32.51
C ALA A 302 6.75 12.66 -32.89
N GLU A 303 7.00 11.80 -31.90
CA GLU A 303 7.45 10.43 -32.14
C GLU A 303 6.28 9.48 -32.40
N GLU A 304 6.33 8.75 -33.52
CA GLU A 304 5.24 7.87 -33.97
C GLU A 304 4.87 6.79 -32.94
N LYS A 305 5.87 6.10 -32.35
CA LYS A 305 5.61 5.07 -31.33
C LYS A 305 4.92 5.66 -30.10
N ALA A 306 5.29 6.86 -29.67
CA ALA A 306 4.65 7.53 -28.54
C ALA A 306 3.17 7.86 -28.86
N ARG A 307 2.90 8.40 -30.05
CA ARG A 307 1.54 8.67 -30.53
C ARG A 307 0.68 7.40 -30.56
N LEU A 308 1.19 6.31 -31.15
CA LEU A 308 0.47 5.03 -31.22
C LEU A 308 0.18 4.44 -29.83
N ILE A 309 1.12 4.56 -28.90
CA ILE A 309 0.91 4.14 -27.50
C ILE A 309 -0.21 4.95 -26.85
N ALA A 310 -0.20 6.28 -26.99
CA ALA A 310 -1.23 7.14 -26.41
C ALA A 310 -2.62 6.88 -27.04
N GLU A 311 -2.68 6.65 -28.36
CA GLU A 311 -3.91 6.25 -29.06
C GLU A 311 -4.45 4.90 -28.56
N GLN A 312 -3.56 3.93 -28.35
CA GLN A 312 -3.96 2.61 -27.84
C GLN A 312 -4.39 2.68 -26.37
N ALA A 313 -3.71 3.47 -25.53
CA ALA A 313 -4.11 3.72 -24.16
C ALA A 313 -5.49 4.40 -24.08
N ALA A 314 -5.76 5.36 -24.97
CA ALA A 314 -7.08 5.98 -25.10
C ALA A 314 -8.16 4.95 -25.45
N ALA A 315 -7.88 4.10 -26.44
CA ALA A 315 -8.81 3.06 -26.87
C ALA A 315 -9.07 2.02 -25.75
N ASN A 316 -8.04 1.67 -24.97
CA ASN A 316 -8.19 0.79 -23.81
C ASN A 316 -9.11 1.43 -22.77
N CYS A 317 -8.90 2.71 -22.42
CA CYS A 317 -9.74 3.43 -21.47
C CYS A 317 -11.19 3.56 -21.95
N ASP A 318 -11.45 3.91 -23.22
CA ASP A 318 -12.82 3.96 -23.76
C ASP A 318 -13.55 2.63 -23.57
N TRP A 319 -12.84 1.50 -23.79
CA TRP A 319 -13.41 0.18 -23.60
C TRP A 319 -13.68 -0.14 -22.13
N VAL A 320 -12.65 -0.09 -21.29
CA VAL A 320 -12.75 -0.53 -19.88
C VAL A 320 -13.57 0.42 -19.01
N ALA A 321 -13.87 1.63 -19.49
CA ALA A 321 -14.81 2.53 -18.83
C ALA A 321 -16.18 1.88 -18.63
N GLU A 322 -16.65 1.07 -19.59
CA GLU A 322 -18.00 0.49 -19.54
C GLU A 322 -18.00 -1.05 -19.60
N ASN A 323 -16.86 -1.68 -19.92
CA ASN A 323 -16.79 -3.10 -20.24
C ASN A 323 -15.68 -3.82 -19.46
N PRO A 324 -15.78 -5.14 -19.26
CA PRO A 324 -14.66 -5.94 -18.76
C PRO A 324 -13.50 -5.95 -19.78
N PRO A 325 -12.24 -6.08 -19.32
CA PRO A 325 -11.08 -6.05 -20.20
C PRO A 325 -11.04 -7.30 -21.07
N ARG A 326 -10.73 -7.12 -22.35
CA ARG A 326 -10.60 -8.20 -23.34
C ARG A 326 -9.16 -8.52 -23.67
N THR A 327 -8.21 -7.66 -23.33
CA THR A 327 -6.78 -7.84 -23.62
C THR A 327 -5.95 -7.71 -22.35
N PHE A 328 -4.71 -8.19 -22.39
CA PHE A 328 -3.75 -8.04 -21.30
C PHE A 328 -3.49 -6.57 -20.97
N TRP A 329 -3.44 -5.71 -21.99
CA TRP A 329 -3.25 -4.27 -21.81
C TRP A 329 -4.48 -3.61 -21.18
N GLU A 330 -5.70 -3.92 -21.65
CA GLU A 330 -6.94 -3.44 -21.04
C GLU A 330 -7.06 -3.88 -19.58
N ALA A 331 -6.65 -5.11 -19.25
CA ALA A 331 -6.69 -5.63 -17.89
C ALA A 331 -5.79 -4.83 -16.94
N TRP A 332 -4.54 -4.55 -17.34
CA TRP A 332 -3.65 -3.69 -16.56
C TRP A 332 -4.15 -2.25 -16.45
N GLN A 333 -4.75 -1.70 -17.52
CA GLN A 333 -5.33 -0.36 -17.49
C GLN A 333 -6.47 -0.25 -16.48
N MET A 334 -7.38 -1.22 -16.46
CA MET A 334 -8.49 -1.27 -15.49
C MET A 334 -7.99 -1.44 -14.06
N PHE A 335 -7.03 -2.35 -13.83
CA PHE A 335 -6.41 -2.52 -12.52
C PHE A 335 -5.72 -1.23 -12.04
N TRP A 336 -4.94 -0.58 -12.90
CA TRP A 336 -4.22 0.64 -12.53
C TRP A 336 -5.16 1.79 -12.17
N ILE A 337 -6.28 1.96 -12.89
CA ILE A 337 -7.31 2.94 -12.52
C ILE A 337 -7.87 2.64 -11.13
N SER A 338 -8.20 1.37 -10.86
CA SER A 338 -8.69 0.97 -9.55
C SER A 338 -7.65 1.24 -8.45
N TYR A 339 -6.38 0.96 -8.73
CA TYR A 339 -5.26 1.23 -7.85
C TYR A 339 -5.15 2.71 -7.52
N CYS A 340 -5.12 3.60 -8.51
CA CYS A 340 -5.07 5.05 -8.29
C CYS A 340 -6.19 5.54 -7.37
N ILE A 341 -7.38 4.96 -7.46
CA ILE A 341 -8.55 5.40 -6.68
C ILE A 341 -8.49 4.86 -5.25
N PHE A 342 -8.35 3.54 -5.05
CA PHE A 342 -8.35 3.00 -3.68
C PHE A 342 -7.10 3.45 -2.90
N ARG A 343 -5.96 3.57 -3.58
CA ARG A 343 -4.70 3.95 -2.95
C ARG A 343 -4.65 5.47 -2.76
N GLY A 344 -5.01 6.24 -3.79
CA GLY A 344 -4.89 7.71 -3.81
C GLY A 344 -6.01 8.48 -3.12
N LEU A 345 -7.27 8.05 -3.28
CA LEU A 345 -8.42 8.75 -2.69
C LEU A 345 -8.90 8.11 -1.40
N GLU A 346 -8.95 6.77 -1.35
CA GLU A 346 -9.33 6.04 -0.14
C GLU A 346 -8.13 5.71 0.76
N ALA A 347 -6.91 6.18 0.44
CA ALA A 347 -5.70 6.01 1.26
C ALA A 347 -5.42 4.56 1.73
N CYS A 348 -5.89 3.56 0.98
CA CYS A 348 -5.65 2.16 1.29
C CYS A 348 -4.33 1.73 0.63
N HIS A 349 -3.31 1.43 1.43
CA HIS A 349 -2.10 0.82 0.90
C HIS A 349 -2.44 -0.47 0.13
N PRO A 350 -1.73 -0.78 -0.97
CA PRO A 350 -1.94 -2.05 -1.65
C PRO A 350 -1.78 -3.19 -0.66
N GLY A 351 -2.74 -4.09 -0.70
CA GLY A 351 -2.71 -5.30 0.07
C GLY A 351 -1.92 -6.40 -0.63
N CYS A 352 -2.45 -7.61 -0.64
CA CYS A 352 -1.85 -8.74 -1.33
C CYS A 352 -2.10 -8.64 -2.84
N PHE A 353 -1.04 -8.75 -3.64
CA PHE A 353 -1.12 -8.75 -5.09
C PHE A 353 -0.25 -9.84 -5.73
N LYS A 354 -0.89 -10.71 -6.52
CA LYS A 354 -0.26 -11.84 -7.22
C LYS A 354 -0.49 -11.74 -8.74
N PRO A 355 0.26 -10.89 -9.46
CA PRO A 355 -0.04 -10.56 -10.85
C PRO A 355 0.14 -11.72 -11.83
N ASP A 356 1.04 -12.66 -11.56
CA ASP A 356 1.24 -13.83 -12.42
C ASP A 356 0.09 -14.84 -12.35
N ASP A 357 -0.76 -14.77 -11.33
CA ASP A 357 -2.03 -15.51 -11.24
C ASP A 357 -3.16 -14.65 -11.82
N LEU A 358 -3.32 -13.43 -11.31
CA LEU A 358 -4.42 -12.53 -11.68
C LEU A 358 -4.51 -12.29 -13.18
N PHE A 359 -3.39 -11.97 -13.85
CA PHE A 359 -3.40 -11.59 -15.26
C PHE A 359 -3.13 -12.74 -16.23
N TRP A 360 -2.95 -13.96 -15.72
CA TRP A 360 -2.57 -15.12 -16.55
C TRP A 360 -3.56 -15.37 -17.68
N GLU A 361 -4.87 -15.27 -17.42
CA GLU A 361 -5.90 -15.56 -18.43
C GLU A 361 -5.81 -14.63 -19.65
N TRP A 362 -5.50 -13.34 -19.44
CA TRP A 362 -5.33 -12.40 -20.55
C TRP A 362 -3.97 -12.55 -21.22
N TYR A 363 -2.91 -12.81 -20.45
CA TYR A 363 -1.56 -13.02 -20.99
C TYR A 363 -1.50 -14.27 -21.88
N GLU A 364 -2.00 -15.40 -21.39
CA GLU A 364 -1.99 -16.68 -22.11
C GLU A 364 -2.77 -16.57 -23.43
N ARG A 365 -3.93 -15.92 -23.40
CA ARG A 365 -4.72 -15.67 -24.61
C ARG A 365 -3.93 -14.83 -25.61
N ASP A 366 -3.49 -13.64 -25.22
CA ASP A 366 -2.98 -12.66 -26.17
C ASP A 366 -1.57 -13.01 -26.68
N VAL A 367 -0.72 -13.59 -25.81
CA VAL A 367 0.71 -13.83 -26.13
C VAL A 367 0.96 -15.24 -26.63
N ILE A 368 0.30 -16.25 -26.06
CA ILE A 368 0.61 -17.66 -26.36
C ILE A 368 -0.35 -18.22 -27.41
N LYS A 369 -1.66 -18.05 -27.20
CA LYS A 369 -2.70 -18.67 -28.02
C LYS A 369 -2.98 -17.90 -29.30
N GLU A 370 -3.35 -16.63 -29.17
CA GLU A 370 -3.78 -15.78 -30.29
C GLU A 370 -2.62 -15.01 -30.93
N LYS A 371 -1.53 -14.80 -30.18
CA LYS A 371 -0.33 -14.05 -30.62
C LYS A 371 -0.68 -12.65 -31.15
N THR A 372 -1.71 -12.04 -30.58
CA THR A 372 -2.13 -10.66 -30.81
C THR A 372 -1.30 -9.66 -30.03
N LEU A 373 -0.51 -10.14 -29.05
CA LEU A 373 0.49 -9.41 -28.30
C LEU A 373 1.81 -10.18 -28.31
N ASP A 374 2.95 -9.56 -28.61
CA ASP A 374 4.25 -10.23 -28.45
C ASP A 374 4.77 -10.11 -27.01
N ARG A 375 5.72 -10.99 -26.66
CA ARG A 375 6.29 -11.06 -25.31
C ARG A 375 7.02 -9.77 -24.90
N VAL A 376 7.65 -9.07 -25.84
CA VAL A 376 8.42 -7.84 -25.58
C VAL A 376 7.45 -6.71 -25.23
N THR A 377 6.41 -6.51 -26.03
CA THR A 377 5.36 -5.50 -25.77
C THR A 377 4.58 -5.82 -24.50
N ALA A 378 4.32 -7.10 -24.19
CA ALA A 378 3.78 -7.47 -22.88
C ALA A 378 4.72 -7.09 -21.72
N GLY A 379 6.03 -7.27 -21.90
CA GLY A 379 7.07 -6.81 -20.96
C GLY A 379 7.11 -5.29 -20.81
N GLU A 380 6.93 -4.53 -21.90
CA GLU A 380 6.84 -3.06 -21.85
C GLU A 380 5.62 -2.58 -21.03
N ILE A 381 4.47 -3.26 -21.14
CA ILE A 381 3.28 -2.96 -20.31
C ILE A 381 3.58 -3.16 -18.84
N LEU A 382 4.20 -4.29 -18.47
CA LEU A 382 4.58 -4.60 -17.09
C LEU A 382 5.61 -3.59 -16.56
N ALA A 383 6.63 -3.27 -17.36
CA ALA A 383 7.66 -2.30 -17.01
C ALA A 383 7.07 -0.89 -16.83
N CYS A 384 6.09 -0.49 -17.66
CA CYS A 384 5.37 0.76 -17.51
C CYS A 384 4.64 0.81 -16.16
N VAL A 385 3.88 -0.22 -15.80
CA VAL A 385 3.15 -0.25 -14.52
C VAL A 385 4.13 -0.26 -13.35
N ALA A 386 5.19 -1.07 -13.42
CA ALA A 386 6.23 -1.12 -12.41
C ALA A 386 6.93 0.24 -12.22
N ALA A 387 7.28 0.92 -13.31
CA ALA A 387 7.84 2.27 -13.26
C ALA A 387 6.88 3.26 -12.58
N LYS A 388 5.58 3.20 -12.90
CA LYS A 388 4.58 4.10 -12.32
C LYS A 388 4.37 3.93 -10.82
N TYR A 389 4.64 2.76 -10.26
CA TYR A 389 4.64 2.60 -8.81
C TYR A 389 5.65 3.52 -8.11
N HIS A 390 6.73 3.94 -8.78
CA HIS A 390 7.64 4.92 -8.23
C HIS A 390 7.04 6.34 -8.11
N GLU A 391 5.89 6.62 -8.71
CA GLU A 391 5.15 7.88 -8.54
C GLU A 391 4.22 7.86 -7.33
N THR A 392 3.97 6.66 -6.79
CA THR A 392 3.09 6.48 -5.65
C THR A 392 3.84 6.84 -4.37
N ALA A 393 3.18 7.52 -3.44
CA ALA A 393 3.72 7.75 -2.11
C ALA A 393 2.60 7.86 -1.07
N GLY A 394 2.94 7.59 0.20
CA GLY A 394 2.03 7.77 1.33
C GLY A 394 2.23 9.11 2.02
N PHE A 395 1.11 9.70 2.45
CA PHE A 395 1.11 10.74 3.47
C PHE A 395 1.48 10.05 4.80
N GLY A 396 2.53 10.50 5.50
CA GLY A 396 2.67 10.19 6.93
C GLY A 396 3.94 9.52 7.47
N PRO A 397 4.59 8.52 6.86
CA PRO A 397 5.77 7.91 7.50
C PRO A 397 7.10 8.19 6.80
N THR A 398 7.21 8.00 5.48
CA THR A 398 8.54 7.83 4.83
C THR A 398 9.15 9.11 4.24
N ARG A 399 8.35 10.08 3.78
CA ARG A 399 8.91 11.25 3.05
C ARG A 399 8.89 12.56 3.84
N PHE A 400 7.87 12.75 4.68
CA PHE A 400 7.69 13.97 5.46
C PHE A 400 7.37 13.72 6.96
N GLY A 401 7.42 12.46 7.40
CA GLY A 401 7.08 12.02 8.76
C GLY A 401 8.25 11.44 9.54
N GLY A 402 7.95 10.88 10.72
CA GLY A 402 8.93 10.36 11.68
C GLY A 402 9.75 9.15 11.20
N LEU A 403 9.25 8.38 10.23
CA LEU A 403 9.97 7.26 9.60
C LEU A 403 10.83 7.72 8.41
N GLY A 404 11.10 9.02 8.24
CA GLY A 404 11.89 9.54 7.13
C GLY A 404 13.31 8.97 7.04
N LYS A 405 13.91 8.61 8.19
CA LYS A 405 15.23 7.97 8.25
C LYS A 405 15.17 6.45 8.08
N SER A 406 14.11 5.79 8.56
CA SER A 406 13.99 4.32 8.51
C SER A 406 13.29 3.79 7.25
N GLY A 407 12.50 4.63 6.57
CA GLY A 407 11.83 4.34 5.30
C GLY A 407 12.60 4.80 4.06
N GLN A 408 13.90 5.02 4.19
CA GLN A 408 14.78 5.47 3.10
C GLN A 408 14.63 4.55 1.87
N GLY A 409 14.48 5.15 0.69
CA GLY A 409 14.33 4.43 -0.58
C GLY A 409 12.96 3.84 -0.86
N THR A 410 12.00 3.94 0.08
CA THR A 410 10.68 3.34 -0.06
C THR A 410 9.60 4.42 -0.16
N ARG A 411 8.94 4.51 -1.32
CA ARG A 411 7.82 5.46 -1.52
C ARG A 411 6.46 4.88 -1.13
N ASP A 412 6.28 3.59 -1.40
CA ASP A 412 5.11 2.82 -1.01
C ASP A 412 5.56 1.39 -0.65
N TYR A 413 4.68 0.61 -0.04
CA TYR A 413 4.97 -0.76 0.38
C TYR A 413 4.34 -1.79 -0.58
N THR A 414 4.20 -1.43 -1.85
CA THR A 414 3.66 -2.31 -2.88
C THR A 414 4.58 -3.49 -3.13
N VAL A 415 4.00 -4.69 -3.11
CA VAL A 415 4.71 -5.93 -3.39
C VAL A 415 4.00 -6.71 -4.49
N TRP A 416 4.79 -7.20 -5.44
CA TRP A 416 4.37 -8.19 -6.42
C TRP A 416 4.82 -9.56 -5.94
N THR A 417 3.86 -10.43 -5.64
CA THR A 417 4.15 -11.82 -5.30
C THR A 417 3.98 -12.70 -6.53
N ILE A 418 4.93 -13.59 -6.78
CA ILE A 418 4.91 -14.51 -7.93
C ILE A 418 5.28 -15.94 -7.51
N GLY A 419 4.97 -16.92 -8.37
CA GLY A 419 5.23 -18.35 -8.13
C GLY A 419 4.30 -18.96 -7.07
N GLY A 420 4.80 -19.96 -6.35
CA GLY A 420 4.06 -20.65 -5.29
C GLY A 420 3.15 -21.76 -5.78
N GLN A 421 2.14 -22.07 -4.97
CA GLN A 421 1.15 -23.12 -5.25
C GLN A 421 -0.19 -22.55 -5.72
N ASP A 422 -0.90 -23.32 -6.55
CA ASP A 422 -2.31 -23.13 -6.82
C ASP A 422 -3.16 -23.59 -5.60
N LYS A 423 -4.49 -23.42 -5.67
CA LYS A 423 -5.40 -23.85 -4.60
C LYS A 423 -5.35 -25.35 -4.29
N TYR A 424 -4.91 -26.17 -5.25
CA TYR A 424 -4.81 -27.62 -5.12
C TYR A 424 -3.44 -28.08 -4.61
N GLY A 425 -2.45 -27.19 -4.50
CA GLY A 425 -1.10 -27.50 -4.04
C GLY A 425 -0.13 -27.86 -5.18
N HIS A 426 -0.48 -27.59 -6.43
CA HIS A 426 0.42 -27.77 -7.57
C HIS A 426 1.21 -26.49 -7.85
N ASP A 427 2.36 -26.62 -8.52
CA ASP A 427 3.19 -25.48 -8.90
C ASP A 427 2.44 -24.52 -9.83
N ALA A 428 2.28 -23.27 -9.37
CA ALA A 428 1.58 -22.21 -10.09
C ALA A 428 2.51 -21.36 -10.99
N THR A 429 3.80 -21.70 -11.09
CA THR A 429 4.71 -21.02 -12.00
C THR A 429 4.28 -21.17 -13.48
N ASN A 430 4.25 -20.04 -14.19
CA ASN A 430 3.83 -19.96 -15.59
C ASN A 430 4.71 -18.99 -16.40
N GLU A 431 4.44 -18.82 -17.69
CA GLU A 431 5.26 -17.93 -18.55
C GLU A 431 5.17 -16.45 -18.16
N LEU A 432 4.07 -16.02 -17.51
CA LEU A 432 3.97 -14.66 -16.98
C LEU A 432 4.85 -14.48 -15.73
N THR A 433 5.00 -15.51 -14.88
CA THR A 433 6.00 -15.53 -13.80
C THR A 433 7.40 -15.26 -14.36
N ARG A 434 7.77 -15.92 -15.47
CA ARG A 434 9.08 -15.75 -16.12
C ARG A 434 9.25 -14.38 -16.76
N LEU A 435 8.21 -13.86 -17.42
CA LEU A 435 8.25 -12.52 -17.98
C LEU A 435 8.44 -11.46 -16.90
N ILE A 436 7.77 -11.58 -15.75
CA ILE A 436 7.95 -10.65 -14.63
C ILE A 436 9.40 -10.69 -14.11
N LEU A 437 10.00 -11.88 -13.99
CA LEU A 437 11.42 -12.02 -13.64
C LEU A 437 12.33 -11.32 -14.66
N ASP A 438 12.05 -11.49 -15.95
CA ASP A 438 12.82 -10.84 -17.03
C ASP A 438 12.67 -9.32 -17.02
N VAL A 439 11.49 -8.79 -16.69
CA VAL A 439 11.25 -7.33 -16.57
C VAL A 439 12.10 -6.72 -15.47
N TRP A 440 12.18 -7.33 -14.29
CA TRP A 440 13.01 -6.82 -13.18
C TRP A 440 14.50 -6.92 -13.49
N ASP A 441 14.92 -8.03 -14.07
CA ASP A 441 16.30 -8.27 -14.48
C ASP A 441 16.76 -7.26 -15.56
N GLY A 442 15.96 -7.13 -16.62
CA GLY A 442 16.24 -6.26 -17.76
C GLY A 442 16.18 -4.77 -17.43
N TYR A 443 15.03 -4.29 -16.92
CA TYR A 443 14.82 -2.87 -16.62
C TYR A 443 15.40 -2.40 -15.28
N ARG A 444 16.00 -3.32 -14.50
CA ARG A 444 16.70 -3.01 -13.24
C ARG A 444 15.83 -2.21 -12.29
N LEU A 445 14.61 -2.70 -12.07
CA LEU A 445 13.62 -2.09 -11.19
C LEU A 445 13.88 -2.53 -9.74
N HIS A 446 13.95 -1.56 -8.82
CA HIS A 446 14.04 -1.83 -7.39
C HIS A 446 12.67 -1.82 -6.70
N PHE A 447 11.63 -1.29 -7.37
CA PHE A 447 10.26 -1.21 -6.89
C PHE A 447 9.27 -1.40 -8.06
N PRO A 448 8.05 -1.95 -7.86
CA PRO A 448 7.56 -2.60 -6.64
C PRO A 448 8.48 -3.74 -6.18
N ASP A 449 8.44 -4.06 -4.89
CA ASP A 449 9.23 -5.17 -4.36
C ASP A 449 8.73 -6.49 -4.98
N LEU A 450 9.65 -7.38 -5.34
CA LEU A 450 9.33 -8.65 -5.98
C LEU A 450 9.60 -9.81 -5.03
N LYS A 451 8.58 -10.62 -4.76
CA LYS A 451 8.68 -11.79 -3.87
C LYS A 451 8.33 -13.06 -4.63
N PHE A 452 9.15 -14.09 -4.47
CA PHE A 452 8.90 -15.40 -5.06
C PHE A 452 8.51 -16.40 -3.97
N ARG A 453 7.34 -17.02 -4.11
CA ARG A 453 6.87 -18.11 -3.25
C ARG A 453 7.54 -19.42 -3.65
N TRP A 454 8.43 -19.92 -2.80
CA TRP A 454 9.15 -21.17 -3.00
C TRP A 454 8.53 -22.30 -2.18
N PHE A 455 8.43 -23.49 -2.78
CA PHE A 455 8.05 -24.71 -2.09
C PHE A 455 8.75 -25.93 -2.72
N PRO A 456 8.77 -27.09 -2.06
CA PRO A 456 9.50 -28.27 -2.57
C PRO A 456 9.06 -28.75 -3.97
N GLY A 457 7.82 -28.46 -4.38
CA GLY A 457 7.30 -28.81 -5.71
C GLY A 457 7.58 -27.78 -6.80
N THR A 458 8.26 -26.67 -6.51
CA THR A 458 8.66 -25.69 -7.52
C THR A 458 9.56 -26.35 -8.58
N LYS A 459 9.20 -26.20 -9.86
CA LYS A 459 10.01 -26.70 -10.98
C LYS A 459 11.43 -26.16 -10.91
N ARG A 460 12.40 -27.07 -11.14
CA ARG A 460 13.83 -26.76 -11.03
C ARG A 460 14.29 -25.66 -11.97
N ASP A 461 13.74 -25.61 -13.18
CA ASP A 461 14.13 -24.59 -14.17
C ASP A 461 13.59 -23.21 -13.82
N ASP A 462 12.37 -23.14 -13.27
CA ASP A 462 11.79 -21.89 -12.75
C ASP A 462 12.58 -21.38 -11.56
N PHE A 463 12.93 -22.26 -10.62
CA PHE A 463 13.78 -21.88 -9.49
C PHE A 463 15.19 -21.47 -9.92
N ARG A 464 15.77 -22.12 -10.96
CA ARG A 464 17.05 -21.69 -11.54
C ARG A 464 16.93 -20.26 -12.09
N ARG A 465 15.86 -19.94 -12.82
CA ARG A 465 15.65 -18.57 -13.33
C ARG A 465 15.54 -17.55 -12.18
N VAL A 466 14.84 -17.90 -11.11
CA VAL A 466 14.78 -17.06 -9.89
C VAL A 466 16.18 -16.79 -9.33
N CYS A 467 17.01 -17.83 -9.18
CA CYS A 467 18.40 -17.68 -8.72
C CYS A 467 19.26 -16.84 -9.70
N GLU A 468 19.04 -16.96 -11.01
CA GLU A 468 19.70 -16.13 -12.02
C GLU A 468 19.39 -14.64 -11.80
N VAL A 469 18.13 -14.28 -11.51
CA VAL A 469 17.74 -12.89 -11.19
C VAL A 469 18.34 -12.43 -9.86
N ILE A 470 18.29 -13.25 -8.81
CA ILE A 470 18.88 -12.91 -7.49
C ILE A 470 20.38 -12.56 -7.64
N ARG A 471 21.11 -13.32 -8.46
CA ARG A 471 22.55 -13.13 -8.74
C ARG A 471 22.87 -11.79 -9.41
N THR A 472 21.88 -11.12 -10.00
CA THR A 472 22.05 -9.77 -10.59
C THR A 472 22.23 -8.67 -9.54
N GLY A 473 22.09 -8.99 -8.24
CA GLY A 473 22.41 -8.07 -7.15
C GLY A 473 21.33 -7.04 -6.82
N LEU A 474 20.14 -7.14 -7.41
CA LEU A 474 19.01 -6.22 -7.11
C LEU A 474 18.38 -6.44 -5.73
N GLY A 475 18.77 -7.50 -5.00
CA GLY A 475 18.09 -7.93 -3.78
C GLY A 475 16.73 -8.61 -4.03
N LEU A 476 16.35 -8.77 -5.30
CA LEU A 476 15.06 -9.27 -5.77
C LEU A 476 15.24 -10.49 -6.71
N PRO A 477 14.24 -11.38 -6.82
CA PRO A 477 13.13 -11.50 -5.89
C PRO A 477 13.59 -12.06 -4.54
N SER A 478 12.92 -11.65 -3.46
CA SER A 478 13.15 -12.30 -2.16
C SER A 478 12.30 -13.56 -2.01
N LEU A 479 12.91 -14.65 -1.54
CA LEU A 479 12.26 -15.96 -1.41
C LEU A 479 11.35 -16.01 -0.18
N ARG A 480 10.17 -16.62 -0.35
CA ARG A 480 9.18 -16.84 0.70
C ARG A 480 8.88 -18.33 0.83
N ASN A 481 8.94 -18.85 2.06
CA ASN A 481 8.66 -20.24 2.35
C ASN A 481 7.14 -20.49 2.33
N ASP A 482 6.66 -21.11 1.26
CA ASP A 482 5.23 -21.29 1.01
C ASP A 482 4.54 -22.18 2.06
N PRO A 483 5.06 -23.37 2.41
CA PRO A 483 4.48 -24.19 3.47
C PRO A 483 4.33 -23.46 4.81
N LEU A 484 5.36 -22.72 5.24
CA LEU A 484 5.34 -21.99 6.51
C LEU A 484 4.32 -20.85 6.51
N ALA A 485 4.19 -20.12 5.39
CA ALA A 485 3.22 -19.04 5.28
C ALA A 485 1.77 -19.57 5.33
N ILE A 486 1.50 -20.70 4.67
CA ILE A 486 0.18 -21.36 4.69
C ILE A 486 -0.16 -21.82 6.12
N GLU A 487 0.80 -22.46 6.80
CA GLU A 487 0.64 -22.88 8.21
C GLU A 487 0.39 -21.68 9.12
N THR A 488 1.12 -20.57 8.91
CA THR A 488 0.95 -19.34 9.69
C THR A 488 -0.44 -18.75 9.53
N LEU A 489 -0.96 -18.68 8.30
CA LEU A 489 -2.30 -18.15 8.03
C LEU A 489 -3.39 -18.99 8.72
N LEU A 490 -3.27 -20.32 8.66
CA LEU A 490 -4.26 -21.23 9.25
C LEU A 490 -4.20 -21.27 10.79
N SER A 491 -3.00 -21.14 11.37
CA SER A 491 -2.79 -21.19 12.83
C SER A 491 -3.10 -19.87 13.52
N GLN A 492 -2.74 -18.73 12.91
CA GLN A 492 -2.98 -17.41 13.51
C GLN A 492 -4.42 -16.93 13.34
N TYR A 493 -5.12 -17.40 12.29
CA TYR A 493 -6.50 -17.01 11.99
C TYR A 493 -7.43 -18.24 11.94
N PRO A 494 -7.59 -18.95 13.07
CA PRO A 494 -8.32 -20.20 13.10
C PRO A 494 -9.78 -19.99 12.70
N GLY A 495 -10.24 -20.74 11.69
CA GLY A 495 -11.61 -20.69 11.18
C GLY A 495 -11.88 -19.59 10.15
N GLU A 496 -10.93 -18.69 9.88
CA GLU A 496 -11.11 -17.61 8.90
C GLU A 496 -10.89 -18.07 7.45
N PHE A 497 -10.04 -19.08 7.26
CA PHE A 497 -9.61 -19.56 5.94
C PHE A 497 -9.72 -21.08 5.80
N THR A 498 -10.11 -21.53 4.63
CA THR A 498 -9.88 -22.91 4.20
C THR A 498 -8.43 -23.10 3.76
N LEU A 499 -7.96 -24.35 3.66
CA LEU A 499 -6.63 -24.63 3.11
C LEU A 499 -6.47 -24.15 1.66
N GLU A 500 -7.53 -24.27 0.85
CA GLU A 500 -7.52 -23.78 -0.54
C GLU A 500 -7.32 -22.26 -0.60
N GLN A 501 -8.03 -21.51 0.25
CA GLN A 501 -7.86 -20.06 0.38
C GLN A 501 -6.49 -19.69 0.92
N ALA A 502 -6.00 -20.40 1.94
CA ALA A 502 -4.68 -20.15 2.52
C ALA A 502 -3.54 -20.40 1.53
N ARG A 503 -3.69 -21.30 0.55
CA ARG A 503 -2.74 -21.48 -0.57
C ARG A 503 -2.75 -20.31 -1.55
N GLN A 504 -3.87 -19.61 -1.66
CA GLN A 504 -4.04 -18.42 -2.50
C GLN A 504 -3.68 -17.15 -1.73
N TRP A 505 -2.42 -17.09 -1.33
CA TRP A 505 -1.85 -15.97 -0.59
C TRP A 505 -0.74 -15.26 -1.36
N GLY A 506 -0.46 -14.04 -0.93
CA GLY A 506 0.72 -13.27 -1.32
C GLY A 506 1.07 -12.27 -0.24
N ILE A 507 2.09 -11.47 -0.50
CA ILE A 507 2.67 -10.59 0.48
C ILE A 507 1.89 -9.26 0.54
N VAL A 508 1.64 -8.81 1.77
CA VAL A 508 0.99 -7.55 2.11
C VAL A 508 1.99 -6.67 2.84
N GLY A 509 2.29 -5.49 2.29
CA GLY A 509 3.41 -4.68 2.78
C GLY A 509 4.72 -5.46 2.67
N CYS A 510 5.67 -5.28 3.59
CA CYS A 510 7.02 -5.84 3.40
C CYS A 510 7.07 -7.39 3.34
N ASN A 511 6.41 -8.08 4.28
CA ASN A 511 6.63 -9.53 4.48
C ASN A 511 5.40 -10.34 4.93
N THR A 512 4.25 -9.70 5.24
CA THR A 512 3.12 -10.42 5.85
C THR A 512 2.36 -11.23 4.81
N PRO A 513 2.12 -12.54 5.01
CA PRO A 513 1.21 -13.29 4.15
C PRO A 513 -0.24 -12.80 4.33
N GLY A 514 -0.99 -12.72 3.23
CA GLY A 514 -2.43 -12.47 3.24
C GLY A 514 -3.11 -13.14 2.05
N VAL A 515 -4.34 -13.61 2.28
CA VAL A 515 -5.20 -14.19 1.22
C VAL A 515 -5.69 -13.08 0.29
N TYR A 516 -5.88 -13.36 -1.00
CA TYR A 516 -6.35 -12.37 -2.00
C TYR A 516 -7.62 -12.77 -2.75
N VAL A 517 -8.33 -13.79 -2.30
CA VAL A 517 -9.52 -14.36 -2.96
C VAL A 517 -10.73 -14.36 -2.03
N ASP A 518 -11.92 -14.60 -2.59
CA ASP A 518 -13.18 -14.84 -1.87
C ASP A 518 -13.53 -13.81 -0.79
N SER A 519 -13.25 -12.53 -1.05
CA SER A 519 -13.44 -11.43 -0.10
C SER A 519 -12.64 -11.59 1.20
N LYS A 520 -11.63 -12.46 1.21
CA LYS A 520 -10.70 -12.68 2.33
C LYS A 520 -9.45 -11.79 2.27
N GLY A 521 -9.35 -10.99 1.21
CA GLY A 521 -8.39 -9.92 1.06
C GLY A 521 -8.27 -9.02 2.29
N PRO A 522 -7.06 -8.69 2.78
CA PRO A 522 -6.92 -7.73 3.85
C PRO A 522 -7.45 -6.36 3.40
N CYS A 523 -8.58 -5.99 4.00
CA CYS A 523 -9.09 -4.64 4.04
C CYS A 523 -9.24 -4.12 5.48
N ARG A 524 -9.59 -5.04 6.39
CA ARG A 524 -9.74 -4.80 7.82
C ARG A 524 -8.45 -5.22 8.52
N ARG A 525 -7.46 -4.32 8.50
CA ARG A 525 -6.16 -4.55 9.12
C ARG A 525 -5.59 -3.23 9.64
N GLU A 526 -5.05 -3.28 10.84
CA GLU A 526 -4.14 -2.28 11.37
C GLU A 526 -2.88 -2.99 11.88
N ALA A 527 -1.72 -2.46 11.51
CA ALA A 527 -0.42 -3.00 11.89
C ALA A 527 0.48 -1.84 12.32
N HIS A 528 0.89 -1.86 13.57
CA HIS A 528 1.81 -0.90 14.17
C HIS A 528 2.87 -1.66 14.97
N TYR A 529 4.04 -1.08 15.16
CA TYR A 529 5.01 -1.61 16.12
C TYR A 529 4.88 -1.01 17.52
N ALA A 530 5.13 -1.85 18.52
CA ALA A 530 5.60 -1.41 19.83
C ALA A 530 7.11 -1.54 19.85
N ASP A 531 7.82 -0.54 20.39
CA ASP A 531 9.27 -0.64 20.54
C ASP A 531 9.57 -1.47 21.79
N ILE A 532 9.68 -2.78 21.59
CA ILE A 532 9.92 -3.74 22.67
C ILE A 532 11.38 -3.72 23.15
N GLU A 533 12.33 -3.15 22.41
CA GLU A 533 13.72 -3.06 22.87
C GLU A 533 13.80 -2.22 24.13
N LYS A 534 13.03 -1.12 24.17
CA LYS A 534 12.89 -0.27 25.35
C LYS A 534 12.46 -1.04 26.59
N SER A 535 11.75 -2.18 26.47
CA SER A 535 11.40 -2.98 27.64
C SER A 535 12.63 -3.38 28.47
N MET A 536 13.79 -3.62 27.84
CA MET A 536 15.04 -3.95 28.51
C MET A 536 15.57 -2.78 29.35
N GLU A 537 15.66 -1.58 28.77
CA GLU A 537 16.09 -0.39 29.51
C GLU A 537 15.12 -0.06 30.65
N PHE A 538 13.81 -0.15 30.40
CA PHE A 538 12.82 0.09 31.44
C PHE A 538 12.89 -0.95 32.56
N THR A 539 13.29 -2.20 32.30
CA THR A 539 13.59 -3.17 33.36
C THR A 539 14.84 -2.77 34.15
N LEU A 540 15.92 -2.38 33.45
CA LEU A 540 17.20 -1.99 34.05
C LEU A 540 17.12 -0.69 34.85
N PHE A 541 16.14 0.16 34.57
CA PHE A 541 15.98 1.46 35.24
C PHE A 541 14.63 1.60 35.97
N ASN A 542 14.02 0.47 36.35
CA ASN A 542 12.79 0.37 37.15
C ASN A 542 11.66 1.29 36.63
N GLY A 543 11.31 1.12 35.37
CA GLY A 543 10.20 1.81 34.71
C GLY A 543 10.52 3.21 34.21
N ARG A 544 11.79 3.56 33.99
CA ARG A 544 12.20 4.91 33.54
C ARG A 544 13.09 4.85 32.32
N ASP A 545 12.93 5.82 31.41
CA ASP A 545 13.89 6.00 30.33
C ASP A 545 15.19 6.61 30.90
N PRO A 546 16.36 5.98 30.71
CA PRO A 546 17.63 6.48 31.24
C PRO A 546 18.24 7.63 30.42
N GLU A 547 17.76 7.89 29.21
CA GLU A 547 18.37 8.86 28.30
C GLU A 547 18.05 10.31 28.75
N PRO A 548 19.06 11.20 28.81
CA PRO A 548 18.85 12.61 29.15
C PRO A 548 17.81 13.30 28.25
N GLY A 549 16.86 14.03 28.85
CA GLY A 549 15.75 14.68 28.14
C GLY A 549 14.48 13.83 28.03
N PHE A 550 14.53 12.55 28.43
CA PHE A 550 13.40 11.63 28.44
C PHE A 550 12.91 11.25 29.84
N GLU A 551 13.27 12.00 30.88
CA GLU A 551 12.95 11.70 32.30
C GLU A 551 11.43 11.72 32.60
N TRP A 552 10.65 12.29 31.68
CA TRP A 552 9.19 12.29 31.71
C TRP A 552 8.58 10.92 31.37
N ALA A 553 9.30 10.07 30.63
CA ALA A 553 8.81 8.79 30.15
C ALA A 553 8.92 7.73 31.25
N LYS A 554 7.78 7.10 31.55
CA LYS A 554 7.65 6.15 32.66
C LYS A 554 6.69 5.02 32.31
N THR A 555 6.99 3.82 32.78
CA THR A 555 6.13 2.63 32.72
C THR A 555 5.84 2.13 34.14
N ILE A 556 5.43 0.87 34.28
CA ILE A 556 5.30 0.20 35.57
C ILE A 556 6.68 0.04 36.25
N GLU A 557 6.70 0.06 37.58
CA GLU A 557 7.89 -0.29 38.36
C GLU A 557 7.94 -1.82 38.54
N THR A 558 8.99 -2.45 38.04
CA THR A 558 9.18 -3.92 38.09
C THR A 558 10.21 -4.35 39.14
N GLY A 559 10.71 -3.40 39.94
CA GLY A 559 11.69 -3.62 40.99
C GLY A 559 13.08 -3.08 40.66
N ASP A 560 13.90 -2.92 41.69
CA ASP A 560 15.30 -2.53 41.57
C ASP A 560 16.14 -3.71 41.06
N PRO A 561 16.73 -3.63 39.87
CA PRO A 561 17.40 -4.77 39.26
C PRO A 561 18.66 -5.21 39.99
N THR A 562 19.23 -4.37 40.86
CA THR A 562 20.37 -4.76 41.72
C THR A 562 19.96 -5.71 42.85
N LYS A 563 18.65 -5.88 43.09
CA LYS A 563 18.10 -6.71 44.17
C LYS A 563 17.55 -8.06 43.72
N PHE A 564 17.48 -8.31 42.41
CA PHE A 564 17.05 -9.62 41.90
C PHE A 564 18.10 -10.68 42.24
N LYS A 565 17.62 -11.81 42.77
CA LYS A 565 18.49 -12.88 43.29
C LYS A 565 19.08 -13.74 42.18
N ASP A 566 18.35 -13.88 41.08
CA ASP A 566 18.71 -14.70 39.94
C ASP A 566 18.14 -14.14 38.64
N PHE A 567 18.51 -14.78 37.53
CA PHE A 567 18.04 -14.40 36.21
C PHE A 567 16.53 -14.57 36.05
N GLU A 568 15.90 -15.51 36.76
CA GLU A 568 14.46 -15.73 36.62
C GLU A 568 13.68 -14.53 37.17
N GLU A 569 14.06 -14.01 38.34
CA GLU A 569 13.47 -12.78 38.89
C GLU A 569 13.65 -11.59 37.93
N PHE A 570 14.83 -11.43 37.32
CA PHE A 570 15.07 -10.40 36.29
C PHE A 570 14.23 -10.63 35.03
N TYR A 571 14.15 -11.87 34.55
CA TYR A 571 13.39 -12.24 33.36
C TYR A 571 11.89 -11.98 33.54
N GLN A 572 11.34 -12.27 34.73
CA GLN A 572 9.95 -11.94 35.04
C GLN A 572 9.71 -10.43 35.08
N ALA A 573 10.62 -9.65 35.67
CA ALA A 573 10.56 -8.19 35.63
C ALA A 573 10.62 -7.64 34.19
N TRP A 574 11.46 -8.24 33.33
CA TRP A 574 11.49 -7.93 31.90
C TRP A 574 10.19 -8.31 31.20
N LEU A 575 9.65 -9.49 31.45
CA LEU A 575 8.41 -9.95 30.83
C LEU A 575 7.24 -9.02 31.20
N GLU A 576 7.19 -8.50 32.41
CA GLU A 576 6.21 -7.50 32.82
C GLU A 576 6.34 -6.19 32.02
N GLN A 577 7.55 -5.66 31.83
CA GLN A 577 7.79 -4.49 30.97
C GLN A 577 7.41 -4.77 29.52
N TYR A 578 7.84 -5.89 28.96
CA TYR A 578 7.52 -6.32 27.61
C TYR A 578 5.99 -6.35 27.40
N MET A 579 5.27 -7.01 28.32
CA MET A 579 3.81 -7.09 28.27
C MET A 579 3.14 -5.72 28.47
N TRP A 580 3.77 -4.80 29.19
CA TRP A 580 3.29 -3.42 29.30
C TRP A 580 3.34 -2.70 27.95
N PHE A 581 4.47 -2.75 27.23
CA PHE A 581 4.61 -2.13 25.90
C PHE A 581 3.62 -2.71 24.89
N VAL A 582 3.49 -4.05 24.87
CA VAL A 582 2.51 -4.76 24.03
C VAL A 582 1.08 -4.27 24.30
N LYS A 583 0.68 -4.18 25.57
CA LYS A 583 -0.66 -3.73 25.98
C LYS A 583 -0.90 -2.24 25.74
N PHE A 584 0.13 -1.42 25.93
CA PHE A 584 0.09 0.04 25.70
C PHE A 584 -0.26 0.34 24.23
N GLU A 585 0.48 -0.25 23.30
CA GLU A 585 0.22 -0.09 21.86
C GLU A 585 -1.14 -0.71 21.48
N ALA A 586 -1.43 -1.93 21.92
CA ALA A 586 -2.66 -2.63 21.55
C ALA A 586 -3.91 -1.88 21.99
N ARG A 587 -3.89 -1.24 23.17
CA ARG A 587 -5.00 -0.40 23.65
C ARG A 587 -5.27 0.77 22.69
N ILE A 588 -4.22 1.52 22.36
CA ILE A 588 -4.34 2.70 21.50
C ILE A 588 -4.77 2.31 20.08
N ARG A 589 -4.19 1.23 19.54
CA ARG A 589 -4.59 0.67 18.25
C ARG A 589 -6.05 0.24 18.23
N ASN A 590 -6.55 -0.43 19.27
CA ASN A 590 -7.94 -0.86 19.32
C ASN A 590 -8.90 0.34 19.34
N MET A 591 -8.58 1.42 20.08
CA MET A 591 -9.34 2.67 20.03
C MET A 591 -9.37 3.26 18.61
N HIS A 592 -8.25 3.21 17.90
CA HIS A 592 -8.17 3.67 16.50
C HIS A 592 -9.01 2.80 15.56
N VAL A 593 -8.94 1.46 15.68
CA VAL A 593 -9.74 0.51 14.90
C VAL A 593 -11.24 0.75 15.11
N GLU A 594 -11.68 1.03 16.34
CA GLU A 594 -13.07 1.36 16.64
C GLU A 594 -13.54 2.64 15.92
N GLU A 595 -12.71 3.69 15.87
CA GLU A 595 -13.04 4.91 15.14
C GLU A 595 -12.98 4.73 13.63
N LEU A 596 -11.99 3.97 13.13
CA LEU A 596 -11.84 3.66 11.70
C LEU A 596 -13.05 2.89 11.16
N ARG A 597 -13.64 1.96 11.93
CA ARG A 597 -14.85 1.22 11.52
C ARG A 597 -16.04 2.13 11.20
N LYS A 598 -16.05 3.37 11.69
CA LYS A 598 -17.10 4.36 11.41
C LYS A 598 -16.88 5.11 10.09
N ASN A 599 -15.70 4.99 9.48
CA ASN A 599 -15.39 5.62 8.20
C ASN A 599 -16.00 4.83 7.04
N ARG A 600 -15.96 5.39 5.83
CA ARG A 600 -16.57 4.78 4.63
C ARG A 600 -15.58 4.71 3.47
N MET A 601 -15.62 3.59 2.76
CA MET A 601 -14.80 3.26 1.60
C MET A 601 -15.70 2.77 0.44
N PRO A 602 -16.53 3.66 -0.11
CA PRO A 602 -17.50 3.29 -1.13
C PRO A 602 -16.87 2.67 -2.38
N PHE A 603 -15.66 3.05 -2.79
CA PHE A 603 -15.00 2.44 -3.95
C PHE A 603 -14.49 1.04 -3.62
N VAL A 604 -13.67 0.89 -2.57
CA VAL A 604 -13.15 -0.44 -2.17
C VAL A 604 -14.29 -1.42 -1.91
N SER A 605 -15.37 -0.98 -1.25
CA SER A 605 -16.54 -1.82 -0.99
C SER A 605 -17.26 -2.27 -2.27
N LEU A 606 -17.15 -1.53 -3.38
CA LEU A 606 -17.67 -1.96 -4.70
C LEU A 606 -16.84 -3.10 -5.30
N LEU A 607 -15.57 -3.24 -4.87
CA LEU A 607 -14.62 -4.24 -5.38
C LEU A 607 -14.60 -5.54 -4.55
N TYR A 608 -15.27 -5.59 -3.40
CA TYR A 608 -15.45 -6.79 -2.58
C TYR A 608 -16.81 -7.42 -2.85
N LYS A 609 -16.81 -8.68 -3.26
CA LYS A 609 -18.04 -9.43 -3.55
C LYS A 609 -18.96 -9.51 -2.32
N CYS A 610 -18.41 -9.76 -1.13
CA CYS A 610 -19.22 -9.83 0.09
C CYS A 610 -19.93 -8.51 0.40
N CYS A 611 -19.29 -7.35 0.22
CA CYS A 611 -19.89 -6.02 0.41
C CYS A 611 -20.99 -5.74 -0.63
N MET A 612 -20.83 -6.30 -1.83
CA MET A 612 -21.83 -6.24 -2.89
C MET A 612 -23.11 -7.01 -2.50
N GLU A 613 -22.96 -8.15 -1.82
CA GLU A 613 -24.05 -9.01 -1.36
C GLU A 613 -24.67 -8.52 -0.04
N SER A 614 -23.86 -8.15 0.95
CA SER A 614 -24.28 -7.76 2.30
C SER A 614 -24.85 -6.35 2.37
N GLY A 615 -24.42 -5.44 1.47
CA GLY A 615 -24.73 -4.01 1.53
C GLY A 615 -23.94 -3.22 2.58
N LEU A 616 -22.98 -3.88 3.25
CA LEU A 616 -22.11 -3.25 4.24
C LEU A 616 -20.86 -2.64 3.58
N ASP A 617 -20.27 -1.68 4.27
CA ASP A 617 -18.95 -1.15 3.92
C ASP A 617 -17.85 -2.17 4.28
N ALA A 618 -16.75 -2.17 3.54
CA ALA A 618 -15.63 -3.08 3.75
C ALA A 618 -15.00 -2.98 5.16
N LEU A 619 -15.13 -1.85 5.86
CA LEU A 619 -14.66 -1.73 7.25
C LEU A 619 -15.60 -2.40 8.27
N GLU A 620 -16.87 -2.57 7.91
CA GLU A 620 -17.95 -3.07 8.78
C GLU A 620 -18.33 -4.53 8.48
N ASP A 621 -18.04 -5.04 7.28
CA ASP A 621 -18.44 -6.40 6.88
C ASP A 621 -17.66 -7.47 7.68
N PRO A 622 -18.34 -8.33 8.48
CA PRO A 622 -17.69 -9.38 9.26
C PRO A 622 -17.13 -10.53 8.41
N SER A 623 -17.54 -10.65 7.15
CA SER A 623 -17.06 -11.70 6.23
C SER A 623 -15.61 -11.50 5.83
N ILE A 624 -15.16 -10.23 5.85
CA ILE A 624 -13.77 -9.83 5.64
C ILE A 624 -13.02 -10.03 6.98
N PRO A 625 -12.00 -10.89 7.02
CA PRO A 625 -11.30 -11.20 8.26
C PRO A 625 -10.51 -10.00 8.78
N MET A 626 -10.38 -9.90 10.10
CA MET A 626 -9.55 -8.89 10.74
C MET A 626 -8.10 -9.37 10.86
N LEU A 627 -7.24 -8.95 9.93
CA LEU A 627 -5.85 -9.43 9.81
C LEU A 627 -4.84 -8.49 10.46
N SER A 628 -5.23 -7.89 11.59
CA SER A 628 -4.36 -7.01 12.39
C SER A 628 -3.29 -7.82 13.12
N PHE A 629 -2.10 -7.26 13.25
CA PHE A 629 -1.03 -7.80 14.09
C PHE A 629 -0.21 -6.67 14.68
N GLN A 630 0.62 -7.01 15.66
CA GLN A 630 1.61 -6.10 16.22
C GLN A 630 2.96 -6.43 15.60
N SER A 631 3.57 -5.43 14.97
CA SER A 631 4.96 -5.53 14.52
C SER A 631 5.85 -5.46 15.74
N ILE A 632 6.89 -6.30 15.76
CA ILE A 632 7.83 -6.34 16.87
C ILE A 632 9.21 -6.06 16.29
N VAL A 633 9.77 -4.90 16.65
CA VAL A 633 11.09 -4.45 16.20
C VAL A 633 12.14 -4.85 17.24
N GLY A 634 13.37 -5.13 16.80
CA GLY A 634 14.48 -5.29 17.74
C GLY A 634 14.59 -6.60 18.50
N TRP A 635 14.00 -7.65 17.94
CA TRP A 635 13.94 -8.96 18.60
C TRP A 635 15.33 -9.57 18.86
N VAL A 636 16.29 -9.33 17.95
CA VAL A 636 17.65 -9.90 18.06
C VAL A 636 18.44 -9.19 19.16
N ASP A 637 18.48 -7.86 19.14
CA ASP A 637 19.17 -7.02 20.13
C ASP A 637 18.65 -7.29 21.55
N MET A 638 17.33 -7.47 21.69
CA MET A 638 16.72 -7.84 22.96
C MET A 638 17.13 -9.24 23.45
N ILE A 639 17.14 -10.25 22.57
CA ILE A 639 17.59 -11.61 22.93
C ILE A 639 19.06 -11.59 23.36
N ASP A 640 19.92 -10.92 22.61
CA ASP A 640 21.34 -10.85 22.90
C ASP A 640 21.61 -10.11 24.22
N SER A 641 20.83 -9.06 24.50
CA SER A 641 20.89 -8.34 25.79
C SER A 641 20.47 -9.22 26.97
N LEU A 642 19.36 -9.97 26.84
CA LEU A 642 18.91 -10.91 27.87
C LEU A 642 19.95 -12.02 28.09
N ALA A 643 20.52 -12.56 27.01
CA ALA A 643 21.55 -13.58 27.06
C ALA A 643 22.83 -13.06 27.74
N ALA A 644 23.23 -11.82 27.44
CA ALA A 644 24.39 -11.18 28.05
C ALA A 644 24.19 -10.98 29.56
N VAL A 645 23.03 -10.49 30.00
CA VAL A 645 22.71 -10.34 31.43
C VAL A 645 22.73 -11.70 32.13
N LYS A 646 22.06 -12.71 31.56
CA LYS A 646 22.06 -14.07 32.12
C LYS A 646 23.48 -14.58 32.29
N TYR A 647 24.28 -14.50 31.23
CA TYR A 647 25.60 -15.11 31.18
C TYR A 647 26.60 -14.37 32.08
N TRP A 648 26.72 -13.05 31.95
CA TRP A 648 27.79 -12.30 32.62
C TRP A 648 27.47 -11.92 34.06
N ILE A 649 26.21 -11.62 34.37
CA ILE A 649 25.79 -11.17 35.71
C ILE A 649 25.42 -12.36 36.59
N TYR A 650 24.61 -13.31 36.08
CA TYR A 650 24.04 -14.38 36.91
C TYR A 650 24.82 -15.70 36.83
N ASP A 651 25.20 -16.17 35.63
CA ASP A 651 25.88 -17.46 35.46
C ASP A 651 27.38 -17.35 35.80
N LYS A 652 28.09 -16.39 35.21
CA LYS A 652 29.54 -16.19 35.42
C LYS A 652 29.86 -15.29 36.59
N LYS A 653 28.93 -14.39 36.96
CA LYS A 653 29.12 -13.40 38.03
C LYS A 653 30.44 -12.63 37.88
N LYS A 654 30.83 -12.37 36.62
CA LYS A 654 32.06 -11.62 36.32
C LYS A 654 31.89 -10.14 36.64
N TYR A 655 30.66 -9.65 36.47
CA TYR A 655 30.25 -8.28 36.78
C TYR A 655 28.97 -8.31 37.62
N THR A 656 28.72 -7.23 38.31
CA THR A 656 27.49 -6.98 39.06
C THR A 656 26.49 -6.20 38.23
N MET A 657 25.20 -6.26 38.58
CA MET A 657 24.17 -5.44 37.93
C MET A 657 24.48 -3.94 38.07
N GLU A 658 25.01 -3.50 39.22
CA GLU A 658 25.37 -2.09 39.42
C GLU A 658 26.46 -1.61 38.45
N GLU A 659 27.48 -2.43 38.20
CA GLU A 659 28.53 -2.13 37.21
C GLU A 659 27.94 -2.02 35.79
N LEU A 660 27.04 -2.93 35.41
CA LEU A 660 26.34 -2.85 34.13
C LEU A 660 25.54 -1.55 33.99
N LEU A 661 24.76 -1.17 35.01
CA LEU A 661 23.96 0.07 34.96
C LEU A 661 24.83 1.32 34.85
N LYS A 662 26.02 1.32 35.46
CA LYS A 662 27.00 2.42 35.32
C LYS A 662 27.58 2.47 33.92
N ALA A 663 27.98 1.32 33.36
CA ALA A 663 28.51 1.22 32.01
C ALA A 663 27.49 1.70 30.97
N LEU A 664 26.24 1.25 31.05
CA LEU A 664 25.18 1.66 30.13
C LEU A 664 24.87 3.16 30.20
N LYS A 665 24.85 3.75 31.39
CA LYS A 665 24.66 5.21 31.55
C LYS A 665 25.82 6.04 31.01
N ALA A 666 27.01 5.45 30.96
CA ALA A 666 28.22 6.08 30.43
C ALA A 666 28.42 5.79 28.93
N ASP A 667 27.47 5.11 28.26
CA ASP A 667 27.65 4.61 26.89
C ASP A 667 28.99 3.87 26.71
N TRP A 668 29.32 3.03 27.71
CA TRP A 668 30.56 2.27 27.81
C TRP A 668 31.86 3.07 27.97
N GLU A 669 31.83 4.40 28.07
CA GLU A 669 33.03 5.21 28.28
C GLU A 669 33.74 4.84 29.60
N GLY A 670 34.94 4.25 29.49
CA GLY A 670 35.73 3.75 30.63
C GLY A 670 35.32 2.36 31.14
N TYR A 671 34.56 1.60 30.34
CA TYR A 671 34.09 0.24 30.63
C TYR A 671 34.31 -0.73 29.46
N GLU A 672 35.41 -0.59 28.70
CA GLU A 672 35.84 -1.52 27.62
C GLU A 672 36.16 -2.93 28.13
#